data_AF-A0A9R0TT02-F1
#
_entry.id   AF-A0A9R0TT02-F1
#
_cell.length_a   1.000
_cell.length_b   1.000
_cell.length_c   1.000
_cell.angle_alpha   90.00
_cell.angle_beta   90.00
_cell.angle_gamma   90.00
#
_symmetry.space_group_name_H-M   'P 1'
#
loop_
_entity.id
_entity.type
_entity.pdbx_description
1 polymer ?
#
loop_
_entity_poly.entity_id
_entity_poly.type
_entity_poly.pdbx_seq_one_letter_code
_entity_poly.pdbx_strand_id
1 'polypeptide(L)'
;MARSSRATEKLEQSLGVHCLQRSSLYVDVDVGAARVARTCEVEPHANGPVWNQSFRLHCAYPAAAITFTVKSQHLIGAGVLGHGSVPTASVAAGEPLELWVGLRGGERAHGTHTPRLRVRLRFLDVERDPCWDAGIRLPGFAGVTPAFFPERTNCGVTLYQNSHLSNGFDPSVRLDGGRPYRPARLWEDLYVAIRDARHFVYVAGWSVNTAITLVRDASRMIPGAEGVTLGELLKRKADEGVAVLVMPWQDKTSVPFLGNTGVMKTHDEQTRAFFHGTSVRCFLCPRDADTALTLVQSIEISTEFTHHQKTVTLDAATPGSADARHVVSFIGGIDLCDGRYDDENHTLFRELDTTYSRDFMQNNFRHASLRHGGPREPWHDVHCRLEGPAAWDVLANFEQRWKKQAPRRIRGCLLDLSPATFPDPYTFDSDGGTGSWNVQVLRSVDDASVVGFPTDPAGAAAMGLTSGKDLTIDQSIQTGYVEAIRRARRFIYIENQYFLGGCASWAEDRDSGCLNLVPVEIALKVAAKIRRGERFAVYVVTPMWPEGEPASDSIQAIVRWNRLTVEMMYGIVMQAIDDAGLRGHAHPCDYLNFFCLGNREARRPGEYVPPAKPEKGTDYWRAQASRRSPIYVHAKLMIVDDEYVIVGSANLNERSLAGNRDSEIAQGSYQPAHLNGPGGGRARGLVHGFRMSLWHEHFMSHTGAGAGEGVFLEPESAECVRAVRRAAEALWDAYTRDRVEDLGGHLLPFPISVSEFGEVADLTADGCFPDTRAPVKGRKSATLPAILTT
;
A
#
# COMPACT_ATOMS: atom_id res chain seq x y z
N MET A 1 -16.82 32.60 -21.99
CA MET A 1 -16.71 31.19 -22.43
C MET A 1 -17.37 30.91 -23.80
N ALA A 2 -18.41 31.63 -24.24
CA ALA A 2 -19.00 31.48 -25.59
C ALA A 2 -18.08 31.79 -26.81
N ARG A 3 -16.87 32.32 -26.59
CA ARG A 3 -15.88 32.58 -27.67
C ARG A 3 -14.99 31.38 -27.98
N SER A 4 -14.89 30.39 -27.10
CA SER A 4 -14.05 29.20 -27.30
C SER A 4 -14.73 28.18 -28.21
N SER A 5 -16.04 27.94 -28.09
CA SER A 5 -16.74 26.96 -28.93
C SER A 5 -16.82 27.36 -30.41
N ARG A 6 -16.92 28.67 -30.70
CA ARG A 6 -16.88 29.18 -32.09
C ARG A 6 -15.50 29.09 -32.74
N ALA A 7 -14.43 29.03 -31.95
CA ALA A 7 -13.07 28.88 -32.46
C ALA A 7 -12.80 27.43 -32.86
N THR A 8 -13.29 26.46 -32.08
CA THR A 8 -13.24 25.02 -32.41
C THR A 8 -14.10 24.69 -33.63
N GLU A 9 -15.33 25.20 -33.73
CA GLU A 9 -16.18 24.97 -34.91
C GLU A 9 -15.56 25.51 -36.21
N LYS A 10 -14.88 26.67 -36.14
CA LYS A 10 -14.17 27.24 -37.31
C LYS A 10 -12.92 26.46 -37.69
N LEU A 11 -12.22 25.90 -36.71
CA LEU A 11 -11.04 25.06 -36.96
C LEU A 11 -11.44 23.75 -37.64
N GLU A 12 -12.52 23.12 -37.18
CA GLU A 12 -13.10 21.91 -37.76
C GLU A 12 -13.62 22.12 -39.19
N GLN A 13 -14.26 23.26 -39.47
CA GLN A 13 -14.67 23.63 -40.83
C GLN A 13 -13.48 23.88 -41.77
N SER A 14 -12.37 24.42 -41.26
CA SER A 14 -11.20 24.75 -42.09
C SER A 14 -10.36 23.53 -42.51
N LEU A 15 -10.47 22.41 -41.79
CA LEU A 15 -9.68 21.20 -42.03
C LEU A 15 -10.37 20.17 -42.95
N GLY A 16 -11.62 20.39 -43.37
CA GLY A 16 -12.30 19.53 -44.34
C GLY A 16 -12.46 18.07 -43.91
N VAL A 17 -12.49 17.80 -42.59
CA VAL A 17 -12.57 16.43 -42.05
C VAL A 17 -14.01 16.11 -41.65
N HIS A 18 -14.85 15.74 -42.63
CA HIS A 18 -16.19 15.19 -42.37
C HIS A 18 -16.19 13.79 -41.71
N CYS A 19 -15.03 13.29 -41.26
CA CYS A 19 -14.85 11.97 -40.61
C CYS A 19 -14.77 12.00 -39.06
N LEU A 20 -15.04 13.12 -38.38
CA LEU A 20 -14.79 13.29 -36.92
C LEU A 20 -16.05 13.34 -36.03
N GLN A 21 -17.17 12.73 -36.43
CA GLN A 21 -18.43 12.70 -35.66
C GLN A 21 -18.59 11.51 -34.68
N ARG A 22 -17.50 10.91 -34.17
CA ARG A 22 -17.64 9.97 -33.03
C ARG A 22 -17.70 10.77 -31.74
N SER A 23 -18.92 11.06 -31.30
CA SER A 23 -19.18 11.59 -29.95
C SER A 23 -19.73 10.46 -29.11
N SER A 24 -19.03 9.99 -28.07
CA SER A 24 -19.57 8.99 -27.15
C SER A 24 -20.23 9.68 -25.95
N LEU A 25 -21.11 8.96 -25.26
CA LEU A 25 -21.84 9.42 -24.08
C LEU A 25 -21.50 8.57 -22.87
N TYR A 26 -21.38 9.21 -21.71
CA TYR A 26 -21.21 8.52 -20.43
C TYR A 26 -21.91 9.27 -19.29
N VAL A 27 -22.08 8.58 -18.17
CA VAL A 27 -22.65 9.11 -16.95
C VAL A 27 -21.62 9.04 -15.83
N ASP A 28 -21.38 10.19 -15.23
CA ASP A 28 -20.62 10.35 -14.01
C ASP A 28 -21.56 10.32 -12.80
N VAL A 29 -21.19 9.59 -11.73
CA VAL A 29 -21.96 9.51 -10.48
C VAL A 29 -21.15 10.11 -9.33
N ASP A 30 -21.69 11.15 -8.71
CA ASP A 30 -21.07 11.91 -7.62
C ASP A 30 -21.87 11.73 -6.32
N VAL A 31 -21.18 11.47 -5.21
CA VAL A 31 -21.75 11.49 -3.86
C VAL A 31 -21.08 12.62 -3.09
N GLY A 32 -21.79 13.74 -2.94
CA GLY A 32 -21.20 14.98 -2.43
C GLY A 32 -20.11 15.50 -3.37
N ALA A 33 -18.89 15.70 -2.86
CA ALA A 33 -17.73 16.13 -3.64
C ALA A 33 -16.99 14.97 -4.34
N ALA A 34 -17.33 13.72 -4.02
CA ALA A 34 -16.61 12.55 -4.51
C ALA A 34 -17.24 11.98 -5.79
N ARG A 35 -16.44 11.82 -6.84
CA ARG A 35 -16.78 11.00 -8.02
C ARG A 35 -16.61 9.53 -7.65
N VAL A 36 -17.71 8.79 -7.52
CA VAL A 36 -17.68 7.41 -7.03
C VAL A 36 -17.82 6.36 -8.15
N ALA A 37 -18.35 6.75 -9.31
CA ALA A 37 -18.45 5.86 -10.46
C ALA A 37 -18.54 6.64 -11.77
N ARG A 38 -18.20 5.94 -12.86
CA ARG A 38 -18.39 6.36 -14.24
C ARG A 38 -18.86 5.16 -15.06
N THR A 39 -19.83 5.36 -15.94
CA THR A 39 -20.24 4.32 -16.90
C THR A 39 -19.24 4.20 -18.05
N CYS A 40 -19.28 3.07 -18.74
CA CYS A 40 -18.64 2.95 -20.04
C CYS A 40 -19.18 4.01 -21.02
N GLU A 41 -18.40 4.27 -22.06
CA GLU A 41 -18.79 5.14 -23.16
C GLU A 41 -19.72 4.39 -24.14
N VAL A 42 -20.81 5.03 -24.57
CA VAL A 42 -21.76 4.48 -25.56
C VAL A 42 -21.97 5.44 -26.71
N GLU A 43 -22.19 4.90 -27.91
CA GLU A 43 -22.51 5.73 -29.08
C GLU A 43 -23.91 6.38 -28.94
N PRO A 44 -24.15 7.58 -29.49
CA PRO A 44 -25.44 8.25 -29.43
C PRO A 44 -26.45 7.48 -30.28
N HIS A 45 -27.50 6.96 -29.65
CA HIS A 45 -28.56 6.23 -30.35
C HIS A 45 -29.81 7.10 -30.55
N ALA A 46 -30.49 6.95 -31.69
CA ALA A 46 -31.70 7.71 -32.04
C ALA A 46 -32.89 7.52 -31.08
N ASN A 47 -32.87 6.47 -30.26
CA ASN A 47 -33.94 6.11 -29.31
C ASN A 47 -33.54 6.41 -27.85
N GLY A 48 -32.43 7.11 -27.64
CA GLY A 48 -31.82 7.35 -26.33
C GLY A 48 -30.69 6.36 -25.99
N PRO A 49 -29.59 6.81 -25.35
CA PRO A 49 -28.49 5.95 -24.95
C PRO A 49 -28.89 5.02 -23.79
N VAL A 50 -28.38 3.78 -23.80
CA VAL A 50 -28.61 2.78 -22.75
C VAL A 50 -27.26 2.19 -22.32
N TRP A 51 -26.91 2.36 -21.05
CA TRP A 51 -25.69 1.79 -20.46
C TRP A 51 -25.95 0.43 -19.78
N ASN A 52 -27.10 0.27 -19.11
CA ASN A 52 -27.44 -0.92 -18.31
C ASN A 52 -26.32 -1.40 -17.37
N GLN A 53 -25.59 -0.45 -16.78
CA GLN A 53 -24.44 -0.74 -15.93
C GLN A 53 -24.83 -0.63 -14.46
N SER A 54 -24.37 -1.60 -13.65
CA SER A 54 -24.57 -1.65 -12.20
C SER A 54 -23.24 -1.47 -11.48
N PHE A 55 -23.28 -0.78 -10.35
CA PHE A 55 -22.11 -0.57 -9.50
C PHE A 55 -22.43 -0.99 -8.07
N ARG A 56 -21.48 -1.66 -7.43
CA ARG A 56 -21.46 -1.84 -5.97
C ARG A 56 -20.33 -0.98 -5.44
N LEU A 57 -20.68 0.10 -4.75
CA LEU A 57 -19.73 1.12 -4.33
C LEU A 57 -19.67 1.18 -2.81
N HIS A 58 -18.45 1.18 -2.27
CA HIS A 58 -18.21 1.59 -0.90
C HIS A 58 -18.36 3.11 -0.82
N CYS A 59 -19.04 3.60 0.21
CA CYS A 59 -19.33 5.02 0.39
C CYS A 59 -19.10 5.41 1.85
N ALA A 60 -18.34 6.49 2.06
CA ALA A 60 -18.11 7.11 3.37
C ALA A 60 -17.99 8.63 3.22
N TYR A 61 -18.95 9.23 2.52
CA TYR A 61 -18.93 10.65 2.13
C TYR A 61 -20.08 11.43 2.77
N PRO A 62 -19.85 12.63 3.31
CA PRO A 62 -20.92 13.52 3.70
C PRO A 62 -21.61 14.06 2.44
N ALA A 63 -22.87 13.70 2.24
CA ALA A 63 -23.61 14.09 1.03
C ALA A 63 -25.09 14.33 1.30
N ALA A 64 -25.61 15.46 0.80
CA ALA A 64 -27.04 15.75 0.77
C ALA A 64 -27.76 15.15 -0.45
N ALA A 65 -27.01 14.85 -1.52
CA ALA A 65 -27.54 14.29 -2.75
C ALA A 65 -26.51 13.44 -3.50
N ILE A 66 -27.03 12.48 -4.27
CA ILE A 66 -26.31 11.71 -5.29
C ILE A 66 -26.58 12.40 -6.63
N THR A 67 -25.53 12.85 -7.32
CA THR A 67 -25.64 13.60 -8.57
C THR A 67 -25.17 12.75 -9.75
N PHE A 68 -25.96 12.80 -10.83
CA PHE A 68 -25.67 12.14 -12.09
C PHE A 68 -25.38 13.22 -13.13
N THR A 69 -24.22 13.15 -13.77
CA THR A 69 -23.84 14.11 -14.82
C THR A 69 -23.66 13.35 -16.13
N VAL A 70 -24.49 13.67 -17.13
CA VAL A 70 -24.39 13.09 -18.47
C VAL A 70 -23.45 13.97 -19.30
N LYS A 71 -22.44 13.34 -19.90
CA LYS A 71 -21.41 14.02 -20.69
C LYS A 71 -21.29 13.41 -22.08
N SER A 72 -20.88 14.25 -23.02
CA SER A 72 -20.47 13.83 -24.36
C SER A 72 -18.96 13.99 -24.49
N GLN A 73 -18.26 12.90 -24.80
CA GLN A 73 -16.84 12.91 -25.06
C GLN A 73 -16.59 13.18 -26.55
N HIS A 74 -15.72 14.14 -26.83
CA HIS A 74 -15.19 14.46 -28.16
C HIS A 74 -13.66 14.34 -28.14
N LEU A 75 -13.02 14.35 -29.32
CA LEU A 75 -11.54 14.30 -29.42
C LEU A 75 -10.83 15.41 -28.63
N ILE A 76 -11.47 16.57 -28.51
CA ILE A 76 -10.85 17.80 -27.97
C ILE A 76 -11.35 18.13 -26.54
N GLY A 77 -12.21 17.29 -25.94
CA GLY A 77 -12.74 17.51 -24.60
C GLY A 77 -14.12 16.89 -24.37
N ALA A 78 -14.63 17.02 -23.14
CA ALA A 78 -15.97 16.55 -22.77
C ALA A 78 -16.93 17.72 -22.54
N GLY A 79 -18.09 17.69 -23.20
CA GLY A 79 -19.19 18.64 -22.97
C GLY A 79 -20.22 18.08 -21.98
N VAL A 80 -20.74 18.92 -21.07
CA VAL A 80 -21.82 18.52 -20.15
C VAL A 80 -23.17 18.69 -20.83
N LEU A 81 -23.92 17.59 -20.98
CA LEU A 81 -25.26 17.59 -21.57
C LEU A 81 -26.35 17.93 -20.56
N GLY A 82 -26.15 17.56 -19.29
CA GLY A 82 -27.05 17.90 -18.20
C GLY A 82 -26.73 17.12 -16.94
N HIS A 83 -27.23 17.59 -15.80
CA HIS A 83 -27.07 16.95 -14.51
C HIS A 83 -28.42 16.82 -13.79
N GLY A 84 -28.56 15.81 -12.93
CA GLY A 84 -29.73 15.61 -12.09
C GLY A 84 -29.33 14.93 -10.78
N SER A 85 -30.09 15.17 -9.72
CA SER A 85 -29.71 14.70 -8.38
C SER A 85 -30.85 14.03 -7.65
N VAL A 86 -30.51 13.07 -6.79
CA VAL A 86 -31.42 12.37 -5.88
C VAL A 86 -30.98 12.67 -4.45
N PRO A 87 -31.85 13.23 -3.60
CA PRO A 87 -31.52 13.46 -2.18
C PRO A 87 -31.09 12.16 -1.49
N THR A 88 -30.04 12.18 -0.69
CA THR A 88 -29.55 10.99 0.03
C THR A 88 -30.59 10.48 1.03
N ALA A 89 -31.39 11.37 1.61
CA ALA A 89 -32.53 11.01 2.45
C ALA A 89 -33.53 10.05 1.76
N SER A 90 -33.65 10.11 0.43
CA SER A 90 -34.56 9.25 -0.33
C SER A 90 -34.10 7.79 -0.42
N VAL A 91 -32.82 7.51 -0.16
CA VAL A 91 -32.26 6.13 -0.16
C VAL A 91 -31.87 5.65 1.24
N ALA A 92 -31.86 6.54 2.23
CA ALA A 92 -31.39 6.26 3.59
C ALA A 92 -32.11 5.10 4.30
N ALA A 93 -33.38 4.84 3.95
CA ALA A 93 -34.16 3.74 4.52
C ALA A 93 -33.64 2.34 4.08
N GLY A 94 -32.86 2.26 3.00
CA GLY A 94 -32.31 1.02 2.46
C GLY A 94 -33.21 0.27 1.46
N GLU A 95 -34.39 0.81 1.19
CA GLU A 95 -35.31 0.29 0.18
C GLU A 95 -34.83 0.60 -1.25
N PRO A 96 -35.00 -0.32 -2.21
CA PRO A 96 -34.69 -0.03 -3.60
C PRO A 96 -35.54 1.13 -4.13
N LEU A 97 -34.88 2.16 -4.64
CA LEU A 97 -35.50 3.32 -5.28
C LEU A 97 -35.24 3.27 -6.78
N GLU A 98 -36.31 3.30 -7.58
CA GLU A 98 -36.22 3.40 -9.03
C GLU A 98 -36.98 4.64 -9.51
N LEU A 99 -36.32 5.49 -10.28
CA LEU A 99 -36.91 6.76 -10.73
C LEU A 99 -36.28 7.27 -12.03
N TRP A 100 -36.99 8.21 -12.65
CA TRP A 100 -36.51 9.00 -13.77
C TRP A 100 -36.12 10.40 -13.31
N VAL A 101 -34.81 10.65 -13.23
CA VAL A 101 -34.21 11.92 -12.82
C VAL A 101 -34.22 12.90 -13.98
N GLY A 102 -34.84 14.06 -13.82
CA GLY A 102 -34.81 15.13 -14.82
C GLY A 102 -33.44 15.80 -14.88
N LEU A 103 -32.86 15.87 -16.06
CA LEU A 103 -31.55 16.49 -16.31
C LEU A 103 -31.73 17.98 -16.63
N ARG A 104 -31.01 18.83 -15.91
CA ARG A 104 -31.02 20.29 -16.06
C ARG A 104 -29.60 20.80 -16.36
N GLY A 105 -29.51 22.03 -16.85
CA GLY A 105 -28.24 22.64 -17.23
C GLY A 105 -27.61 21.99 -18.48
N GLY A 106 -26.37 22.37 -18.79
CA GLY A 106 -25.62 21.85 -19.94
C GLY A 106 -25.64 22.78 -21.17
N GLU A 107 -24.69 22.58 -22.07
CA GLU A 107 -24.47 23.43 -23.25
C GLU A 107 -25.61 23.35 -24.29
N ARG A 108 -26.50 22.37 -24.16
CA ARG A 108 -27.66 22.13 -25.03
C ARG A 108 -28.96 22.01 -24.24
N ALA A 109 -29.20 22.90 -23.26
CA ALA A 109 -30.49 22.96 -22.58
C ALA A 109 -31.64 23.13 -23.59
N HIS A 110 -32.41 22.07 -23.85
CA HIS A 110 -33.51 22.08 -24.80
C HIS A 110 -34.68 22.91 -24.25
N GLY A 111 -35.06 23.97 -24.97
CA GLY A 111 -36.17 24.86 -24.57
C GLY A 111 -37.57 24.24 -24.61
N THR A 112 -37.72 23.00 -25.12
CA THR A 112 -39.03 22.35 -25.30
C THR A 112 -39.20 21.01 -24.56
N HIS A 113 -38.12 20.34 -24.15
CA HIS A 113 -38.15 19.03 -23.49
C HIS A 113 -37.03 18.89 -22.46
N THR A 114 -37.33 18.39 -21.26
CA THR A 114 -36.32 18.07 -20.25
C THR A 114 -35.89 16.60 -20.39
N PRO A 115 -34.64 16.31 -20.80
CA PRO A 115 -34.17 14.92 -20.88
C PRO A 115 -34.19 14.28 -19.49
N ARG A 116 -34.40 12.96 -19.42
CA ARG A 116 -34.49 12.20 -18.17
C ARG A 116 -33.57 10.99 -18.19
N LEU A 117 -32.94 10.71 -17.06
CA LEU A 117 -32.11 9.52 -16.83
C LEU A 117 -32.84 8.56 -15.90
N ARG A 118 -33.00 7.30 -16.30
CA ARG A 118 -33.52 6.25 -15.42
C ARG A 118 -32.38 5.70 -14.56
N VAL A 119 -32.56 5.71 -13.25
CA VAL A 119 -31.59 5.15 -12.29
C VAL A 119 -32.31 4.26 -11.27
N ARG A 120 -31.58 3.25 -10.78
CA ARG A 120 -32.00 2.40 -9.67
C ARG A 120 -30.93 2.45 -8.58
N LEU A 121 -31.33 2.76 -7.36
CA LEU A 121 -30.44 2.99 -6.23
C LEU A 121 -30.89 2.17 -5.04
N ARG A 122 -29.92 1.67 -4.27
CA ARG A 122 -30.15 1.08 -2.95
C ARG A 122 -28.95 1.40 -2.08
N PHE A 123 -29.20 2.00 -0.92
CA PHE A 123 -28.17 2.21 0.08
C PHE A 123 -28.18 1.04 1.07
N LEU A 124 -27.02 0.55 1.45
CA LEU A 124 -26.87 -0.50 2.46
C LEU A 124 -26.06 0.10 3.61
N ASP A 125 -26.74 0.32 4.72
CA ASP A 125 -26.12 0.80 5.95
C ASP A 125 -25.19 -0.29 6.51
N VAL A 126 -23.91 0.06 6.65
CA VAL A 126 -22.88 -0.88 7.09
C VAL A 126 -23.16 -1.40 8.49
N GLU A 127 -23.74 -0.60 9.39
CA GLU A 127 -24.00 -1.03 10.76
C GLU A 127 -25.12 -2.08 10.86
N ARG A 128 -25.91 -2.25 9.78
CA ARG A 128 -26.93 -3.29 9.64
C ARG A 128 -26.41 -4.53 8.91
N ASP A 129 -25.20 -4.48 8.35
CA ASP A 129 -24.56 -5.62 7.72
C ASP A 129 -24.21 -6.67 8.78
N PRO A 130 -24.62 -7.94 8.66
CA PRO A 130 -24.26 -9.00 9.61
C PRO A 130 -22.75 -9.24 9.74
N CYS A 131 -21.95 -8.76 8.78
CA CYS A 131 -20.50 -8.85 8.78
C CYS A 131 -19.83 -7.65 9.47
N TRP A 132 -20.54 -6.54 9.72
CA TRP A 132 -19.97 -5.41 10.45
C TRP A 132 -19.73 -5.79 11.91
N ASP A 133 -18.55 -5.43 12.45
CA ASP A 133 -18.16 -5.77 13.83
C ASP A 133 -18.23 -7.29 14.10
N ALA A 134 -18.02 -8.10 13.05
CA ALA A 134 -18.15 -9.54 13.11
C ALA A 134 -16.82 -10.27 13.33
N GLY A 135 -15.68 -9.65 13.02
CA GLY A 135 -14.42 -10.34 12.80
C GLY A 135 -14.52 -11.32 11.62
N ILE A 136 -13.66 -12.33 11.62
CA ILE A 136 -13.77 -13.47 10.73
C ILE A 136 -14.71 -14.51 11.36
N ARG A 137 -15.83 -14.80 10.69
CA ARG A 137 -16.82 -15.81 11.15
C ARG A 137 -17.01 -16.90 10.10
N LEU A 138 -16.55 -18.09 10.42
CA LEU A 138 -16.71 -19.27 9.56
C LEU A 138 -18.03 -20.00 9.85
N PRO A 139 -18.64 -20.66 8.86
CA PRO A 139 -18.21 -20.75 7.45
C PRO A 139 -18.64 -19.55 6.58
N GLY A 140 -19.14 -18.46 7.16
CA GLY A 140 -19.74 -17.33 6.42
C GLY A 140 -18.75 -16.35 5.78
N PHE A 141 -17.50 -16.28 6.23
CA PHE A 141 -16.45 -15.48 5.58
C PHE A 141 -15.88 -16.22 4.37
N ALA A 142 -15.69 -15.49 3.27
CA ALA A 142 -15.18 -16.02 2.00
C ALA A 142 -14.30 -15.00 1.27
N GLY A 143 -13.61 -14.14 2.04
CA GLY A 143 -12.88 -12.99 1.50
C GLY A 143 -13.78 -11.94 0.86
N VAL A 144 -13.14 -11.06 0.08
CA VAL A 144 -13.81 -10.06 -0.76
C VAL A 144 -14.61 -10.77 -1.84
N THR A 145 -15.90 -10.43 -1.95
CA THR A 145 -16.80 -11.05 -2.93
C THR A 145 -17.78 -10.04 -3.58
N PRO A 146 -17.93 -10.03 -4.92
CA PRO A 146 -17.11 -10.77 -5.91
C PRO A 146 -15.68 -10.23 -5.99
N ALA A 147 -14.74 -11.05 -6.46
CA ALA A 147 -13.33 -10.69 -6.68
C ALA A 147 -12.73 -11.50 -7.82
N PHE A 148 -11.67 -10.96 -8.45
CA PHE A 148 -11.00 -11.62 -9.57
C PHE A 148 -10.29 -12.90 -9.13
N PHE A 149 -9.56 -12.83 -8.00
CA PHE A 149 -9.03 -14.00 -7.32
C PHE A 149 -9.91 -14.32 -6.11
N PRO A 150 -10.43 -15.56 -5.99
CA PRO A 150 -11.22 -15.97 -4.85
C PRO A 150 -10.33 -16.23 -3.63
N GLU A 151 -10.94 -16.37 -2.46
CA GLU A 151 -10.25 -16.95 -1.30
C GLU A 151 -9.81 -18.40 -1.60
N ARG A 152 -8.58 -18.72 -1.23
CA ARG A 152 -7.95 -20.03 -1.34
C ARG A 152 -7.79 -20.63 0.05
N THR A 153 -8.18 -21.89 0.19
CA THR A 153 -7.98 -22.68 1.42
C THR A 153 -6.73 -23.55 1.30
N ASN A 154 -6.27 -24.13 2.42
CA ASN A 154 -5.09 -25.01 2.45
C ASN A 154 -3.86 -24.33 1.84
N CYS A 155 -3.56 -23.12 2.33
CA CYS A 155 -2.36 -22.38 1.98
C CYS A 155 -1.35 -22.39 3.14
N GLY A 156 -0.08 -22.14 2.82
CA GLY A 156 0.96 -21.78 3.77
C GLY A 156 1.30 -20.29 3.67
N VAL A 157 1.52 -19.64 4.81
CA VAL A 157 1.98 -18.24 4.88
C VAL A 157 3.14 -18.12 5.87
N THR A 158 4.26 -17.57 5.40
CA THR A 158 5.35 -17.10 6.25
C THR A 158 5.37 -15.58 6.20
N LEU A 159 5.25 -14.93 7.36
CA LEU A 159 5.36 -13.48 7.49
C LEU A 159 6.80 -13.11 7.83
N TYR A 160 7.36 -12.13 7.12
CA TYR A 160 8.71 -11.63 7.33
C TYR A 160 8.67 -10.21 7.87
N GLN A 161 9.44 -10.01 8.93
CA GLN A 161 9.74 -8.72 9.55
C GLN A 161 11.15 -8.34 9.09
N ASN A 162 11.26 -7.20 8.40
CA ASN A 162 12.47 -6.76 7.71
C ASN A 162 12.96 -7.77 6.65
N SER A 163 14.11 -7.47 6.03
CA SER A 163 14.75 -8.38 5.08
C SER A 163 15.52 -9.53 5.77
N HIS A 164 15.98 -9.27 6.98
CA HIS A 164 16.82 -10.11 7.81
C HIS A 164 16.47 -9.87 9.29
N LEU A 165 16.85 -10.81 10.15
CA LEU A 165 16.81 -10.65 11.59
C LEU A 165 18.09 -11.24 12.17
N SER A 166 18.70 -10.55 13.13
CA SER A 166 19.94 -11.00 13.73
C SER A 166 19.77 -12.39 14.38
N ASN A 167 20.88 -13.10 14.60
CA ASN A 167 20.83 -14.42 15.21
C ASN A 167 20.34 -14.37 16.67
N GLY A 168 20.50 -13.23 17.36
CA GLY A 168 20.14 -13.04 18.76
C GLY A 168 18.70 -12.57 18.99
N PHE A 169 17.97 -12.23 17.93
CA PHE A 169 16.60 -11.73 18.05
C PHE A 169 15.64 -12.84 18.52
N ASP A 170 15.10 -12.67 19.74
CA ASP A 170 14.06 -13.53 20.32
C ASP A 170 12.99 -12.66 20.99
N PRO A 171 11.82 -12.50 20.36
CA PRO A 171 10.74 -11.69 20.95
C PRO A 171 10.04 -12.40 22.13
N SER A 172 10.43 -13.64 22.46
CA SER A 172 9.90 -14.43 23.59
C SER A 172 8.38 -14.66 23.57
N VAL A 173 7.75 -14.57 22.40
CA VAL A 173 6.30 -14.68 22.24
C VAL A 173 5.83 -16.13 22.31
N ARG A 174 4.64 -16.35 22.90
CA ARG A 174 3.97 -17.66 22.99
C ARG A 174 2.67 -17.66 22.20
N LEU A 175 2.50 -18.70 21.39
CA LEU A 175 1.32 -18.99 20.58
C LEU A 175 0.37 -19.95 21.31
N ASP A 176 -0.76 -20.27 20.69
CA ASP A 176 -1.65 -21.33 21.13
C ASP A 176 -0.92 -22.65 21.39
N GLY A 177 -1.24 -23.28 22.52
CA GLY A 177 -0.57 -24.48 23.01
C GLY A 177 0.80 -24.22 23.66
N GLY A 178 1.16 -22.96 23.93
CA GLY A 178 2.41 -22.59 24.62
C GLY A 178 3.67 -22.66 23.74
N ARG A 179 3.50 -22.80 22.43
CA ARG A 179 4.60 -22.90 21.47
C ARG A 179 5.29 -21.54 21.28
N PRO A 180 6.62 -21.48 21.11
CA PRO A 180 7.30 -20.24 20.81
C PRO A 180 7.00 -19.78 19.38
N TYR A 181 6.75 -18.49 19.20
CA TYR A 181 6.80 -17.87 17.87
C TYR A 181 8.25 -17.86 17.36
N ARG A 182 8.45 -18.16 16.07
CA ARG A 182 9.79 -18.20 15.46
C ARG A 182 9.81 -17.29 14.23
N PRO A 183 10.48 -16.14 14.30
CA PRO A 183 10.64 -15.26 13.15
C PRO A 183 11.41 -15.94 12.00
N ALA A 184 10.98 -15.70 10.77
CA ALA A 184 11.65 -16.14 9.55
C ALA A 184 12.51 -15.02 8.95
N ARG A 185 13.41 -15.35 8.00
CA ARG A 185 14.37 -14.40 7.42
C ARG A 185 14.22 -14.35 5.90
N LEU A 186 13.70 -13.23 5.39
CA LEU A 186 13.25 -13.13 4.00
C LEU A 186 14.38 -13.39 2.99
N TRP A 187 15.49 -12.67 3.10
CA TRP A 187 16.56 -12.74 2.09
C TRP A 187 17.36 -14.04 2.17
N GLU A 188 17.45 -14.68 3.35
CA GLU A 188 17.94 -16.05 3.49
C GLU A 188 17.03 -17.03 2.73
N ASP A 189 15.73 -16.98 3.00
CA ASP A 189 14.74 -17.86 2.36
C ASP A 189 14.67 -17.64 0.84
N LEU A 190 14.72 -16.40 0.37
CA LEU A 190 14.78 -16.07 -1.06
C LEU A 190 16.06 -16.59 -1.73
N TYR A 191 17.22 -16.44 -1.08
CA TYR A 191 18.48 -16.96 -1.62
C TYR A 191 18.41 -18.48 -1.81
N VAL A 192 17.94 -19.20 -0.77
CA VAL A 192 17.78 -20.66 -0.82
C VAL A 192 16.78 -21.06 -1.90
N ALA A 193 15.62 -20.39 -1.94
CA ALA A 193 14.57 -20.68 -2.91
C ALA A 193 15.03 -20.49 -4.36
N ILE A 194 15.72 -19.39 -4.68
CA ILE A 194 16.26 -19.15 -6.02
C ILE A 194 17.37 -20.15 -6.35
N ARG A 195 18.30 -20.41 -5.42
CA ARG A 195 19.39 -21.38 -5.60
C ARG A 195 18.84 -22.78 -5.93
N ASP A 196 17.78 -23.18 -5.23
CA ASP A 196 17.24 -24.55 -5.29
C ASP A 196 16.14 -24.74 -6.34
N ALA A 197 15.68 -23.68 -7.01
CA ALA A 197 14.74 -23.74 -8.12
C ALA A 197 15.29 -24.59 -9.29
N ARG A 198 14.42 -25.38 -9.95
CA ARG A 198 14.81 -26.30 -11.03
C ARG A 198 14.10 -26.04 -12.35
N HIS A 199 12.98 -25.34 -12.34
CA HIS A 199 12.17 -25.14 -13.54
C HIS A 199 12.02 -23.66 -13.91
N PHE A 200 11.68 -22.79 -12.96
CA PHE A 200 11.49 -21.37 -13.25
C PHE A 200 11.76 -20.45 -12.05
N VAL A 201 12.14 -19.20 -12.37
CA VAL A 201 12.23 -18.08 -11.41
C VAL A 201 11.71 -16.83 -12.11
N TYR A 202 10.54 -16.34 -11.68
CA TYR A 202 9.87 -15.16 -12.24
C TYR A 202 9.92 -14.02 -11.23
N VAL A 203 10.52 -12.89 -11.63
CA VAL A 203 10.77 -11.73 -10.77
C VAL A 203 10.09 -10.50 -11.36
N ALA A 204 9.24 -9.83 -10.60
CA ALA A 204 8.76 -8.48 -10.89
C ALA A 204 9.11 -7.55 -9.73
N GLY A 205 9.51 -6.32 -10.04
CA GLY A 205 9.86 -5.33 -9.03
C GLY A 205 9.69 -3.92 -9.55
N TRP A 206 9.48 -2.98 -8.64
CA TRP A 206 9.60 -1.56 -8.97
C TRP A 206 11.06 -1.24 -9.32
N SER A 207 12.00 -1.85 -8.60
CA SER A 207 13.42 -1.83 -8.93
C SER A 207 14.02 -3.20 -8.64
N VAL A 208 14.92 -3.64 -9.52
CA VAL A 208 15.74 -4.83 -9.30
C VAL A 208 17.18 -4.39 -9.49
N ASN A 209 18.05 -4.64 -8.51
CA ASN A 209 19.47 -4.32 -8.59
C ASN A 209 20.27 -5.63 -8.62
N THR A 210 20.98 -5.87 -9.72
CA THR A 210 21.75 -7.10 -9.93
C THR A 210 23.00 -7.22 -9.05
N ALA A 211 23.44 -6.12 -8.42
CA ALA A 211 24.67 -6.06 -7.66
C ALA A 211 24.52 -6.40 -6.16
N ILE A 212 23.30 -6.46 -5.62
CA ILE A 212 23.08 -6.76 -4.20
C ILE A 212 23.42 -8.21 -3.86
N THR A 213 23.83 -8.45 -2.63
CA THR A 213 23.94 -9.79 -2.03
C THR A 213 22.80 -10.01 -1.04
N LEU A 214 22.17 -11.20 -1.10
CA LEU A 214 21.03 -11.52 -0.25
C LEU A 214 21.43 -11.93 1.17
N VAL A 215 22.57 -12.63 1.31
CA VAL A 215 23.08 -13.10 2.61
C VAL A 215 24.32 -12.29 2.96
N ARG A 216 24.26 -11.55 4.07
CA ARG A 216 25.36 -10.65 4.50
C ARG A 216 25.84 -10.89 5.91
N ASP A 217 24.97 -11.36 6.79
CA ASP A 217 25.33 -11.72 8.17
C ASP A 217 26.35 -12.86 8.18
N ALA A 218 27.58 -12.55 8.58
CA ALA A 218 28.67 -13.51 8.64
C ALA A 218 28.40 -14.66 9.62
N SER A 219 27.62 -14.43 10.68
CA SER A 219 27.25 -15.46 11.66
C SER A 219 26.22 -16.46 11.12
N ARG A 220 25.55 -16.10 10.01
CA ARG A 220 24.50 -16.88 9.35
C ARG A 220 24.78 -17.14 7.87
N MET A 221 26.06 -17.04 7.47
CA MET A 221 26.45 -17.20 6.08
C MET A 221 26.06 -18.59 5.55
N ILE A 222 25.25 -18.61 4.49
CA ILE A 222 24.86 -19.84 3.80
C ILE A 222 26.04 -20.32 2.94
N PRO A 223 26.41 -21.61 2.98
CA PRO A 223 27.49 -22.14 2.15
C PRO A 223 27.33 -21.79 0.66
N GLY A 224 28.34 -21.14 0.09
CA GLY A 224 28.35 -20.69 -1.30
C GLY A 224 27.62 -19.37 -1.57
N ALA A 225 27.06 -18.70 -0.56
CA ALA A 225 26.39 -17.41 -0.71
C ALA A 225 27.34 -16.20 -0.64
N GLU A 226 28.52 -16.36 -0.05
CA GLU A 226 29.48 -15.28 0.17
C GLU A 226 29.83 -14.56 -1.14
N GLY A 227 29.54 -13.26 -1.20
CA GLY A 227 29.81 -12.41 -2.36
C GLY A 227 29.00 -12.72 -3.62
N VAL A 228 28.05 -13.67 -3.58
CA VAL A 228 27.20 -14.00 -4.73
C VAL A 228 26.11 -12.95 -4.86
N THR A 229 26.20 -12.15 -5.94
CA THR A 229 25.17 -11.15 -6.24
C THR A 229 23.90 -11.80 -6.79
N LEU A 230 22.77 -11.13 -6.63
CA LEU A 230 21.49 -11.55 -7.19
C LEU A 230 21.58 -11.79 -8.71
N GLY A 231 22.25 -10.89 -9.44
CA GLY A 231 22.40 -11.02 -10.88
C GLY A 231 23.18 -12.27 -11.29
N GLU A 232 24.27 -12.57 -10.60
CA GLU A 232 25.05 -13.78 -10.87
C GLU A 232 24.31 -15.05 -10.45
N LEU A 233 23.54 -15.02 -9.36
CA LEU A 233 22.68 -16.13 -8.97
C LEU A 233 21.64 -16.44 -10.06
N LEU A 234 20.92 -15.42 -10.55
CA LEU A 234 19.92 -15.58 -11.61
C LEU A 234 20.53 -16.05 -12.93
N LYS A 235 21.72 -15.57 -13.32
CA LYS A 235 22.44 -16.07 -14.50
C LYS A 235 22.79 -17.55 -14.37
N ARG A 236 23.35 -17.97 -13.22
CA ARG A 236 23.69 -19.39 -12.97
C ARG A 236 22.47 -20.28 -13.12
N LYS A 237 21.34 -19.90 -12.53
CA LYS A 237 20.08 -20.64 -12.68
C LYS A 237 19.64 -20.72 -14.14
N ALA A 238 19.70 -19.62 -14.87
CA ALA A 238 19.35 -19.62 -16.29
C ALA A 238 20.26 -20.52 -17.14
N ASP A 239 21.56 -20.56 -16.83
CA ASP A 239 22.55 -21.40 -17.51
C ASP A 239 22.41 -22.89 -17.14
N GLU A 240 21.84 -23.21 -15.97
CA GLU A 240 21.42 -24.56 -15.56
C GLU A 240 20.12 -25.02 -16.27
N GLY A 241 19.49 -24.16 -17.07
CA GLY A 241 18.26 -24.46 -17.81
C GLY A 241 16.97 -24.03 -17.13
N VAL A 242 17.04 -23.31 -16.00
CA VAL A 242 15.86 -22.73 -15.34
C VAL A 242 15.33 -21.56 -16.16
N ALA A 243 14.01 -21.48 -16.36
CA ALA A 243 13.38 -20.35 -17.03
C ALA A 243 13.39 -19.11 -16.11
N VAL A 244 14.35 -18.21 -16.30
CA VAL A 244 14.48 -16.99 -15.49
C VAL A 244 13.92 -15.78 -16.25
N LEU A 245 12.80 -15.24 -15.74
CA LEU A 245 12.10 -14.09 -16.32
C LEU A 245 12.11 -12.92 -15.34
N VAL A 246 12.56 -11.74 -15.79
CA VAL A 246 12.75 -10.56 -14.95
C VAL A 246 12.02 -9.37 -15.57
N MET A 247 11.11 -8.75 -14.82
CA MET A 247 10.22 -7.69 -15.27
C MET A 247 10.28 -6.48 -14.30
N PRO A 248 11.37 -5.71 -14.29
CA PRO A 248 11.44 -4.44 -13.57
C PRO A 248 10.51 -3.41 -14.23
N TRP A 249 10.03 -2.44 -13.45
CA TRP A 249 9.38 -1.25 -14.00
C TRP A 249 10.36 -0.46 -14.89
N GLN A 250 9.84 0.14 -15.97
CA GLN A 250 10.59 1.05 -16.82
C GLN A 250 10.46 2.49 -16.27
N ASP A 251 11.53 3.01 -15.69
CA ASP A 251 11.63 4.43 -15.40
C ASP A 251 11.89 5.18 -16.71
N LYS A 252 10.85 5.79 -17.26
CA LYS A 252 10.92 6.55 -18.52
C LYS A 252 11.86 7.77 -18.43
N THR A 253 12.30 8.16 -17.24
CA THR A 253 13.25 9.26 -17.02
C THR A 253 14.72 8.81 -16.96
N SER A 254 14.99 7.49 -16.98
CA SER A 254 16.35 6.95 -17.05
C SER A 254 16.97 7.21 -18.43
N VAL A 255 17.91 8.17 -18.51
CA VAL A 255 18.59 8.54 -19.77
C VAL A 255 19.99 7.89 -19.87
N PRO A 256 20.27 7.07 -20.92
CA PRO A 256 21.55 6.38 -21.12
C PRO A 256 22.82 7.24 -21.06
N PHE A 257 22.71 8.52 -21.47
CA PHE A 257 23.85 9.44 -21.55
C PHE A 257 24.16 10.18 -20.23
N LEU A 258 23.26 10.13 -19.24
CA LEU A 258 23.40 10.85 -17.96
C LEU A 258 23.71 9.91 -16.77
N GLY A 259 24.25 8.73 -17.04
CA GLY A 259 24.66 7.78 -15.99
C GLY A 259 23.54 6.89 -15.45
N ASN A 260 22.45 6.70 -16.21
CA ASN A 260 21.35 5.76 -15.89
C ASN A 260 20.69 5.97 -14.52
N THR A 261 20.70 7.18 -13.98
CA THR A 261 19.96 7.51 -12.75
C THR A 261 18.74 8.33 -13.14
N GLY A 262 17.61 7.65 -13.36
CA GLY A 262 16.31 8.31 -13.51
C GLY A 262 15.95 9.11 -12.25
N VAL A 263 14.93 9.97 -12.36
CA VAL A 263 14.46 10.82 -11.24
C VAL A 263 14.07 9.98 -10.02
N MET A 264 13.62 8.74 -10.27
CA MET A 264 13.17 7.81 -9.23
C MET A 264 14.29 6.88 -8.72
N LYS A 265 15.54 7.09 -9.15
CA LYS A 265 16.73 6.33 -8.70
C LYS A 265 16.57 4.80 -8.80
N THR A 266 15.88 4.30 -9.82
CA THR A 266 15.77 2.86 -10.12
C THR A 266 17.04 2.32 -10.79
N HIS A 267 17.19 0.99 -10.78
CA HIS A 267 18.29 0.27 -11.43
C HIS A 267 17.85 -0.43 -12.72
N ASP A 268 16.74 0.00 -13.32
CA ASP A 268 16.06 -0.69 -14.41
C ASP A 268 16.96 -0.85 -15.65
N GLU A 269 17.56 0.25 -16.11
CA GLU A 269 18.47 0.23 -17.27
C GLU A 269 19.76 -0.56 -17.02
N GLN A 270 20.36 -0.43 -15.83
CA GLN A 270 21.54 -1.22 -15.43
C GLN A 270 21.21 -2.72 -15.40
N THR A 271 20.05 -3.09 -14.88
CA THR A 271 19.60 -4.47 -14.79
C THR A 271 19.32 -5.07 -16.16
N ARG A 272 18.66 -4.32 -17.06
CA ARG A 272 18.50 -4.76 -18.45
C ARG A 272 19.85 -4.97 -19.13
N ALA A 273 20.78 -4.03 -18.97
CA ALA A 273 22.11 -4.14 -19.55
C ALA A 273 22.89 -5.34 -19.01
N PHE A 274 22.81 -5.61 -17.70
CA PHE A 274 23.47 -6.73 -17.05
C PHE A 274 23.03 -8.10 -17.61
N PHE A 275 21.74 -8.27 -17.88
CA PHE A 275 21.20 -9.52 -18.45
C PHE A 275 21.25 -9.58 -19.98
N HIS A 276 21.68 -8.51 -20.65
CA HIS A 276 21.75 -8.48 -22.11
C HIS A 276 22.72 -9.56 -22.64
N GLY A 277 22.26 -10.39 -23.57
CA GLY A 277 23.05 -11.49 -24.14
C GLY A 277 23.16 -12.74 -23.26
N THR A 278 22.52 -12.76 -22.09
CA THR A 278 22.47 -13.94 -21.21
C THR A 278 21.22 -14.80 -21.46
N SER A 279 21.15 -15.94 -20.77
CA SER A 279 19.98 -16.84 -20.75
C SER A 279 18.78 -16.25 -19.99
N VAL A 280 19.00 -15.24 -19.14
CA VAL A 280 17.94 -14.53 -18.41
C VAL A 280 17.12 -13.65 -19.36
N ARG A 281 15.79 -13.71 -19.28
CA ARG A 281 14.89 -12.88 -20.09
C ARG A 281 14.42 -11.68 -19.28
N CYS A 282 15.04 -10.54 -19.53
CA CYS A 282 14.71 -9.27 -18.88
C CYS A 282 14.08 -8.29 -19.87
N PHE A 283 13.00 -7.60 -19.47
CA PHE A 283 12.50 -6.42 -20.18
C PHE A 283 11.99 -5.36 -19.21
N LEU A 284 12.11 -4.09 -19.59
CA LEU A 284 11.58 -2.98 -18.81
C LEU A 284 10.10 -2.84 -19.11
N CYS A 285 9.28 -2.89 -18.06
CA CYS A 285 7.84 -2.90 -18.16
C CYS A 285 7.28 -1.48 -18.01
N PRO A 286 6.81 -0.82 -19.08
CA PRO A 286 6.24 0.51 -18.98
C PRO A 286 4.89 0.45 -18.28
N ARG A 287 4.64 1.43 -17.41
CA ARG A 287 3.30 1.73 -16.95
C ARG A 287 2.76 2.87 -17.80
N ASP A 288 1.72 2.58 -18.57
CA ASP A 288 0.99 3.62 -19.29
C ASP A 288 -0.21 4.00 -18.42
N ALA A 289 -0.19 5.24 -17.95
CA ALA A 289 -1.35 5.88 -17.34
C ALA A 289 -2.48 5.94 -18.35
N ASP A 290 -3.71 6.01 -17.86
CA ASP A 290 -4.92 6.23 -18.64
C ASP A 290 -4.69 7.20 -19.82
N THR A 291 -4.95 6.72 -21.05
CA THR A 291 -4.88 7.50 -22.30
C THR A 291 -5.88 8.66 -22.34
N ALA A 292 -6.71 8.77 -21.32
CA ALA A 292 -7.85 9.66 -21.26
C ALA A 292 -7.68 10.90 -20.35
N LEU A 293 -6.45 11.14 -19.85
CA LEU A 293 -6.02 12.47 -19.39
C LEU A 293 -6.11 13.47 -20.56
N THR A 294 -6.45 14.74 -20.29
CA THR A 294 -6.42 15.76 -21.36
C THR A 294 -5.03 15.79 -22.01
N LEU A 295 -4.90 16.12 -23.31
CA LEU A 295 -3.60 16.10 -24.02
C LEU A 295 -2.47 16.84 -23.24
N VAL A 296 -2.84 17.86 -22.46
CA VAL A 296 -1.94 18.62 -21.58
C VAL A 296 -1.53 17.81 -20.33
N GLN A 297 -2.48 17.15 -19.66
CA GLN A 297 -2.23 16.26 -18.52
C GLN A 297 -1.53 14.96 -18.93
N SER A 298 -1.79 14.41 -20.13
CA SER A 298 -1.14 13.18 -20.60
C SER A 298 0.36 13.38 -20.88
N ILE A 299 0.76 14.58 -21.31
CA ILE A 299 2.19 14.91 -21.53
C ILE A 299 2.92 15.06 -20.19
N GLU A 300 2.25 15.58 -19.16
CA GLU A 300 2.84 15.73 -17.81
C GLU A 300 2.88 14.39 -17.04
N ILE A 301 1.87 13.51 -17.19
CA ILE A 301 1.63 12.37 -16.28
C ILE A 301 1.98 10.99 -16.89
N SER A 302 2.09 10.86 -18.22
CA SER A 302 2.37 9.56 -18.88
C SER A 302 3.74 8.94 -18.52
N THR A 303 4.58 9.70 -17.82
CA THR A 303 5.90 9.29 -17.29
C THR A 303 5.91 8.97 -15.80
N GLU A 304 4.77 9.01 -15.08
CA GLU A 304 4.82 9.16 -13.61
C GLU A 304 4.14 8.05 -12.77
N PHE A 305 3.25 7.21 -13.34
CA PHE A 305 2.78 6.00 -12.63
C PHE A 305 3.73 4.83 -12.84
N THR A 306 3.74 3.91 -11.87
CA THR A 306 4.73 2.82 -11.82
C THR A 306 4.10 1.43 -11.78
N HIS A 307 4.91 0.43 -12.13
CA HIS A 307 4.63 -0.93 -11.70
C HIS A 307 5.27 -1.15 -10.33
N HIS A 308 4.47 -1.16 -9.28
CA HIS A 308 4.96 -1.13 -7.91
C HIS A 308 4.90 -2.50 -7.19
N GLN A 309 4.41 -3.54 -7.88
CA GLN A 309 4.41 -4.92 -7.42
C GLN A 309 5.84 -5.45 -7.21
N LYS A 310 6.11 -6.01 -6.02
CA LYS A 310 7.35 -6.76 -5.72
C LYS A 310 7.00 -8.23 -5.59
N THR A 311 7.38 -9.05 -6.57
CA THR A 311 7.06 -10.48 -6.58
C THR A 311 8.25 -11.34 -7.02
N VAL A 312 8.41 -12.48 -6.36
CA VAL A 312 9.28 -13.58 -6.82
C VAL A 312 8.45 -14.85 -6.80
N THR A 313 8.28 -15.53 -7.93
CA THR A 313 7.56 -16.81 -8.01
C THR A 313 8.43 -17.86 -8.66
N LEU A 314 8.53 -19.04 -8.06
CA LEU A 314 9.45 -20.10 -8.46
C LEU A 314 8.92 -21.48 -8.04
N ASP A 315 9.58 -22.54 -8.50
CA ASP A 315 9.34 -23.90 -8.02
C ASP A 315 10.22 -24.26 -6.81
N ALA A 316 9.61 -24.74 -5.74
CA ALA A 316 10.30 -25.23 -4.54
C ALA A 316 10.15 -26.74 -4.39
N ALA A 317 11.10 -27.38 -3.68
CA ALA A 317 10.99 -28.79 -3.34
C ALA A 317 9.79 -29.03 -2.41
N THR A 318 8.96 -30.03 -2.71
CA THR A 318 7.84 -30.39 -1.86
C THR A 318 8.34 -31.12 -0.61
N PRO A 319 7.98 -30.67 0.60
CA PRO A 319 8.38 -31.36 1.83
C PRO A 319 8.01 -32.85 1.79
N GLY A 320 8.96 -33.71 2.19
CA GLY A 320 8.76 -35.17 2.22
C GLY A 320 8.82 -35.87 0.86
N SER A 321 9.14 -35.15 -0.23
CA SER A 321 9.35 -35.75 -1.56
C SER A 321 10.72 -35.35 -2.13
N ALA A 322 11.46 -36.33 -2.68
CA ALA A 322 12.77 -36.09 -3.27
C ALA A 322 12.69 -35.38 -4.64
N ASP A 323 11.62 -35.66 -5.39
CA ASP A 323 11.50 -35.24 -6.79
C ASP A 323 10.32 -34.29 -7.05
N ALA A 324 9.28 -34.31 -6.20
CA ALA A 324 8.12 -33.45 -6.40
C ALA A 324 8.42 -31.99 -6.06
N ARG A 325 7.83 -31.08 -6.82
CA ARG A 325 7.97 -29.64 -6.67
C ARG A 325 6.62 -28.97 -6.73
N HIS A 326 6.50 -27.83 -6.09
CA HIS A 326 5.28 -27.01 -6.05
C HIS A 326 5.63 -25.54 -6.25
N VAL A 327 4.62 -24.71 -6.53
CA VAL A 327 4.79 -23.27 -6.75
C VAL A 327 4.84 -22.54 -5.41
N VAL A 328 5.79 -21.62 -5.29
CA VAL A 328 5.96 -20.72 -4.14
C VAL A 328 6.09 -19.29 -4.64
N SER A 329 5.42 -18.36 -3.96
CA SER A 329 5.44 -16.94 -4.30
C SER A 329 5.80 -16.07 -3.11
N PHE A 330 6.63 -15.06 -3.32
CA PHE A 330 6.96 -14.02 -2.36
C PHE A 330 6.34 -12.71 -2.83
N ILE A 331 5.64 -12.01 -1.94
CA ILE A 331 5.06 -10.68 -2.18
C ILE A 331 5.18 -9.80 -0.93
N GLY A 332 5.27 -8.48 -1.09
CA GLY A 332 5.35 -7.54 0.05
C GLY A 332 5.86 -6.16 -0.34
N GLY A 333 6.46 -5.46 0.63
CA GLY A 333 7.03 -4.12 0.45
C GLY A 333 8.50 -4.10 -0.01
N ILE A 334 9.24 -5.20 0.24
CA ILE A 334 10.69 -5.28 -0.03
C ILE A 334 10.98 -5.60 -1.52
N ASP A 335 11.54 -4.64 -2.25
CA ASP A 335 12.16 -4.85 -3.57
C ASP A 335 13.52 -5.55 -3.44
N LEU A 336 13.94 -6.22 -4.52
CA LEU A 336 15.29 -6.78 -4.64
C LEU A 336 16.29 -5.71 -5.11
N CYS A 337 16.46 -4.66 -4.32
CA CYS A 337 17.37 -3.55 -4.60
C CYS A 337 18.14 -3.05 -3.36
N ASP A 338 18.98 -2.05 -3.58
CA ASP A 338 19.84 -1.39 -2.60
C ASP A 338 19.04 -0.73 -1.47
N GLY A 339 19.65 -0.67 -0.28
CA GLY A 339 19.12 -0.08 0.94
C GLY A 339 18.00 -0.86 1.61
N ARG A 340 17.55 -1.98 1.03
CA ARG A 340 16.47 -2.82 1.58
C ARG A 340 16.97 -3.88 2.56
N TYR A 341 18.27 -4.20 2.53
CA TYR A 341 18.85 -5.08 3.54
C TYR A 341 18.91 -4.33 4.87
N ASP A 342 18.22 -4.86 5.86
CA ASP A 342 18.20 -4.38 7.23
C ASP A 342 17.74 -5.48 8.18
N ASP A 343 18.12 -5.31 9.45
CA ASP A 343 17.70 -6.11 10.58
C ASP A 343 16.93 -5.27 11.61
N GLU A 344 16.49 -5.90 12.69
CA GLU A 344 15.72 -5.24 13.74
C GLU A 344 16.48 -4.15 14.50
N ASN A 345 17.82 -4.11 14.40
CA ASN A 345 18.63 -3.13 15.11
C ASN A 345 18.58 -1.76 14.41
N HIS A 346 18.26 -1.75 13.12
CA HIS A 346 18.13 -0.56 12.30
C HIS A 346 19.27 0.44 12.51
N THR A 347 20.51 -0.09 12.47
CA THR A 347 21.72 0.67 12.80
C THR A 347 21.90 1.89 11.90
N LEU A 348 22.29 3.01 12.51
CA LEU A 348 22.54 4.27 11.82
C LEU A 348 24.00 4.42 11.39
N PHE A 349 24.93 3.97 12.23
CA PHE A 349 26.36 4.21 12.08
C PHE A 349 27.25 2.99 12.34
N ARG A 350 26.73 1.94 12.97
CA ARG A 350 27.44 0.67 13.13
C ARG A 350 27.37 -0.08 11.80
N GLU A 351 28.42 -0.86 11.53
CA GLU A 351 28.54 -1.73 10.35
C GLU A 351 28.53 -1.01 8.99
N LEU A 352 28.72 0.32 8.98
CA LEU A 352 28.81 1.09 7.73
C LEU A 352 29.98 0.67 6.84
N ASP A 353 31.06 0.15 7.41
CA ASP A 353 32.24 -0.36 6.72
C ASP A 353 32.28 -1.89 6.59
N THR A 354 31.26 -2.59 7.08
CA THR A 354 31.07 -4.04 6.92
C THR A 354 29.81 -4.33 6.11
N THR A 355 28.71 -4.67 6.77
CA THR A 355 27.42 -5.10 6.19
C THR A 355 26.87 -4.10 5.17
N TYR A 356 27.05 -2.80 5.42
CA TYR A 356 26.47 -1.72 4.60
C TYR A 356 27.51 -1.02 3.72
N SER A 357 28.75 -1.50 3.65
CA SER A 357 29.85 -0.83 2.92
C SER A 357 29.61 -0.68 1.41
N ARG A 358 28.81 -1.59 0.83
CA ARG A 358 28.42 -1.59 -0.59
C ARG A 358 26.94 -1.26 -0.79
N ASP A 359 26.25 -0.85 0.27
CA ASP A 359 24.81 -0.64 0.29
C ASP A 359 24.40 0.52 1.22
N PHE A 360 25.25 1.55 1.29
CA PHE A 360 24.95 2.76 2.04
C PHE A 360 23.87 3.57 1.30
N MET A 361 22.66 3.59 1.85
CA MET A 361 21.55 4.41 1.35
C MET A 361 21.21 5.52 2.35
N GLN A 362 21.04 6.73 1.84
CA GLN A 362 20.54 7.88 2.59
C GLN A 362 20.01 8.91 1.58
N ASN A 363 18.69 8.92 1.36
CA ASN A 363 18.07 9.75 0.33
C ASN A 363 17.52 11.08 0.83
N ASN A 364 17.55 11.32 2.15
CA ASN A 364 17.00 12.53 2.77
C ASN A 364 17.96 13.71 2.75
N PHE A 365 19.25 13.47 2.51
CA PHE A 365 20.28 14.49 2.59
C PHE A 365 21.05 14.62 1.27
N ARG A 366 21.22 15.87 0.82
CA ARG A 366 22.08 16.18 -0.33
C ARG A 366 23.52 15.72 -0.07
N HIS A 367 24.11 15.12 -1.09
CA HIS A 367 25.51 14.65 -1.08
C HIS A 367 25.83 13.58 -0.02
N ALA A 368 24.79 12.92 0.54
CA ALA A 368 24.98 11.79 1.43
C ALA A 368 25.79 10.68 0.76
N SER A 369 26.77 10.17 1.49
CA SER A 369 27.63 9.09 1.02
C SER A 369 28.43 8.53 2.18
N LEU A 370 28.84 7.27 2.07
CA LEU A 370 29.68 6.62 3.07
C LEU A 370 30.95 7.43 3.39
N ARG A 371 31.53 8.15 2.42
CA ARG A 371 32.71 9.02 2.63
C ARG A 371 32.48 10.14 3.64
N HIS A 372 31.23 10.57 3.82
CA HIS A 372 30.84 11.58 4.80
C HIS A 372 30.23 10.95 6.07
N GLY A 373 30.06 9.62 6.11
CA GLY A 373 29.58 8.85 7.26
C GLY A 373 28.06 8.77 7.36
N GLY A 374 27.56 8.19 8.45
CA GLY A 374 26.13 8.12 8.71
C GLY A 374 25.49 9.46 9.11
N PRO A 375 24.18 9.44 9.46
CA PRO A 375 23.38 8.22 9.55
C PRO A 375 23.02 7.72 8.15
N ARG A 376 23.11 6.40 7.92
CA ARG A 376 22.36 5.79 6.81
C ARG A 376 20.86 5.91 7.11
N GLU A 377 20.01 5.62 6.14
CA GLU A 377 18.56 5.49 6.34
C GLU A 377 18.21 4.02 6.59
N PRO A 378 17.82 3.64 7.81
CA PRO A 378 17.28 2.31 8.08
C PRO A 378 15.96 2.05 7.37
N TRP A 379 15.69 0.78 7.08
CA TRP A 379 14.59 0.33 6.26
C TRP A 379 13.77 -0.72 7.02
N HIS A 380 12.70 -0.26 7.66
CA HIS A 380 11.72 -1.13 8.29
C HIS A 380 10.63 -1.50 7.28
N ASP A 381 10.41 -2.79 7.06
CA ASP A 381 9.49 -3.26 6.02
C ASP A 381 8.98 -4.69 6.32
N VAL A 382 7.96 -5.12 5.59
CA VAL A 382 7.34 -6.43 5.73
C VAL A 382 7.19 -7.14 4.38
N HIS A 383 7.20 -8.47 4.43
CA HIS A 383 7.01 -9.32 3.25
C HIS A 383 6.33 -10.63 3.65
N CYS A 384 5.85 -11.40 2.68
CA CYS A 384 5.37 -12.75 2.96
C CYS A 384 5.74 -13.75 1.86
N ARG A 385 5.88 -15.02 2.25
CA ARG A 385 5.92 -16.19 1.37
C ARG A 385 4.57 -16.88 1.40
N LEU A 386 4.05 -17.22 0.23
CA LEU A 386 2.80 -17.91 -0.01
C LEU A 386 3.08 -19.26 -0.66
N GLU A 387 2.41 -20.28 -0.14
CA GLU A 387 2.46 -21.65 -0.64
C GLU A 387 1.04 -22.19 -0.82
N GLY A 388 0.86 -23.13 -1.74
CA GLY A 388 -0.44 -23.71 -2.07
C GLY A 388 -1.21 -22.89 -3.11
N PRO A 389 -2.55 -23.03 -3.19
CA PRO A 389 -3.33 -22.46 -4.27
C PRO A 389 -3.21 -20.93 -4.43
N ALA A 390 -2.91 -20.19 -3.35
CA ALA A 390 -2.67 -18.74 -3.43
C ALA A 390 -1.38 -18.35 -4.15
N ALA A 391 -0.35 -19.21 -4.16
CA ALA A 391 0.88 -18.98 -4.92
C ALA A 391 0.61 -18.99 -6.44
N TRP A 392 -0.34 -19.82 -6.87
CA TRP A 392 -0.80 -19.85 -8.27
C TRP A 392 -1.49 -18.56 -8.70
N ASP A 393 -2.20 -17.86 -7.80
CA ASP A 393 -2.84 -16.58 -8.13
C ASP A 393 -1.79 -15.47 -8.34
N VAL A 394 -0.70 -15.49 -7.56
CA VAL A 394 0.44 -14.57 -7.79
C VAL A 394 1.17 -14.89 -9.11
N LEU A 395 1.36 -16.18 -9.41
CA LEU A 395 1.89 -16.62 -10.71
C LEU A 395 1.02 -16.14 -11.87
N ALA A 396 -0.30 -16.35 -11.77
CA ALA A 396 -1.26 -15.92 -12.78
C ALA A 396 -1.20 -14.41 -13.02
N ASN A 397 -1.07 -13.60 -11.95
CA ASN A 397 -0.85 -12.16 -12.08
C ASN A 397 0.43 -11.83 -12.87
N PHE A 398 1.56 -12.50 -12.58
CA PHE A 398 2.80 -12.30 -13.34
C PHE A 398 2.61 -12.66 -14.82
N GLU A 399 2.01 -13.81 -15.11
CA GLU A 399 1.77 -14.27 -16.47
C GLU A 399 0.84 -13.35 -17.26
N GLN A 400 -0.22 -12.84 -16.63
CA GLN A 400 -1.14 -11.89 -17.25
C GLN A 400 -0.41 -10.64 -17.72
N ARG A 401 0.47 -10.09 -16.87
CA ARG A 401 1.29 -8.92 -17.19
C ARG A 401 2.33 -9.23 -18.27
N TRP A 402 3.03 -10.35 -18.15
CA TRP A 402 4.02 -10.78 -19.16
C TRP A 402 3.36 -10.94 -20.54
N LYS A 403 2.23 -11.64 -20.63
CA LYS A 403 1.48 -11.85 -21.89
C LYS A 403 1.04 -10.51 -22.50
N LYS A 404 0.66 -9.54 -21.67
CA LYS A 404 0.23 -8.21 -22.11
C LYS A 404 1.41 -7.36 -22.62
N GLN A 405 2.47 -7.23 -21.82
CA GLN A 405 3.46 -6.16 -21.98
C GLN A 405 4.82 -6.64 -22.50
N ALA A 406 5.13 -7.95 -22.42
CA ALA A 406 6.42 -8.44 -22.90
C ALA A 406 6.55 -8.30 -24.43
N PRO A 407 7.74 -7.91 -24.94
CA PRO A 407 8.04 -7.88 -26.36
C PRO A 407 7.77 -9.23 -27.04
N ARG A 408 7.28 -9.20 -28.28
CA ARG A 408 6.92 -10.42 -29.05
C ARG A 408 8.01 -11.50 -29.03
N ARG A 409 9.29 -11.10 -29.07
CA ARG A 409 10.45 -11.98 -29.05
C ARG A 409 10.62 -12.85 -27.79
N ILE A 410 10.13 -12.39 -26.63
CA ILE A 410 10.24 -13.12 -25.35
C ILE A 410 8.88 -13.48 -24.74
N ARG A 411 7.78 -13.07 -25.40
CA ARG A 411 6.43 -13.32 -24.91
C ARG A 411 6.13 -14.82 -24.75
N GLY A 412 6.70 -15.66 -25.62
CA GLY A 412 6.57 -17.12 -25.57
C GLY A 412 7.54 -17.84 -24.62
N CYS A 413 8.26 -17.13 -23.74
CA CYS A 413 9.20 -17.73 -22.79
C CYS A 413 8.56 -18.21 -21.47
N LEU A 414 7.25 -17.99 -21.28
CA LEU A 414 6.52 -18.58 -20.15
C LEU A 414 6.47 -20.11 -20.29
N LEU A 415 6.61 -20.80 -19.18
CA LEU A 415 6.39 -22.25 -19.13
C LEU A 415 4.89 -22.55 -19.05
N ASP A 416 4.51 -23.73 -19.54
CA ASP A 416 3.15 -24.26 -19.35
C ASP A 416 3.09 -24.97 -17.99
N LEU A 417 2.73 -24.22 -16.96
CA LEU A 417 2.68 -24.67 -15.57
C LEU A 417 1.26 -25.07 -15.19
N SER A 418 1.10 -26.20 -14.49
CA SER A 418 -0.21 -26.66 -14.04
C SER A 418 -0.13 -27.36 -12.67
N PRO A 419 -1.22 -27.38 -11.89
CA PRO A 419 -1.28 -28.17 -10.67
C PRO A 419 -1.06 -29.68 -10.87
N ALA A 420 -1.20 -30.20 -12.10
CA ALA A 420 -0.90 -31.59 -12.42
C ALA A 420 0.62 -31.86 -12.47
N THR A 421 1.42 -30.89 -12.90
CA THR A 421 2.89 -30.99 -12.99
C THR A 421 3.59 -30.47 -11.74
N PHE A 422 2.96 -29.52 -11.03
CA PHE A 422 3.45 -28.95 -9.77
C PHE A 422 2.37 -29.07 -8.68
N PRO A 423 2.09 -30.29 -8.19
CA PRO A 423 1.02 -30.49 -7.22
C PRO A 423 1.33 -29.78 -5.90
N ASP A 424 0.33 -29.07 -5.38
CA ASP A 424 0.43 -28.44 -4.06
C ASP A 424 0.58 -29.52 -2.96
N PRO A 425 1.31 -29.23 -1.87
CA PRO A 425 1.39 -30.12 -0.72
C PRO A 425 -0.02 -30.48 -0.18
N TYR A 426 -0.26 -31.77 0.07
CA TYR A 426 -1.59 -32.29 0.47
C TYR A 426 -2.17 -31.61 1.71
N THR A 427 -1.32 -31.25 2.66
CA THR A 427 -1.69 -30.46 3.84
C THR A 427 -0.52 -29.58 4.24
N PHE A 428 -0.76 -28.28 4.40
CA PHE A 428 0.15 -27.39 5.13
C PHE A 428 0.11 -27.60 6.65
N ASP A 429 -0.37 -28.76 7.12
CA ASP A 429 -0.29 -29.18 8.53
C ASP A 429 1.15 -29.53 8.98
N SER A 430 2.16 -29.22 8.15
CA SER A 430 3.54 -29.61 8.37
C SER A 430 4.22 -28.76 9.45
N ASP A 431 4.68 -29.48 10.47
CA ASP A 431 5.68 -29.15 11.47
C ASP A 431 5.32 -28.07 12.50
N GLY A 432 4.56 -28.52 13.50
CA GLY A 432 4.52 -27.87 14.81
C GLY A 432 3.13 -27.47 15.29
N GLY A 433 2.07 -27.66 14.50
CA GLY A 433 0.67 -27.44 14.90
C GLY A 433 0.14 -26.01 14.65
N THR A 434 0.75 -25.23 13.75
CA THR A 434 0.34 -23.83 13.46
C THR A 434 -0.90 -23.75 12.58
N GLY A 435 -1.33 -24.85 11.95
CA GLY A 435 -2.55 -24.93 11.15
C GLY A 435 -2.45 -24.25 9.78
N SER A 436 -3.35 -24.63 8.88
CA SER A 436 -3.46 -24.07 7.53
C SER A 436 -3.95 -22.62 7.52
N TRP A 437 -3.70 -21.94 6.40
CA TRP A 437 -4.21 -20.60 6.14
C TRP A 437 -5.28 -20.59 5.06
N ASN A 438 -6.19 -19.64 5.19
CA ASN A 438 -7.02 -19.17 4.10
C ASN A 438 -6.45 -17.82 3.63
N VAL A 439 -6.27 -17.67 2.32
CA VAL A 439 -5.54 -16.56 1.70
C VAL A 439 -6.31 -16.08 0.47
N GLN A 440 -6.44 -14.76 0.30
CA GLN A 440 -6.94 -14.17 -0.93
C GLN A 440 -5.89 -13.19 -1.48
N VAL A 441 -5.52 -13.35 -2.75
CA VAL A 441 -4.68 -12.39 -3.46
C VAL A 441 -5.53 -11.22 -3.94
N LEU A 442 -5.07 -10.00 -3.66
CA LEU A 442 -5.72 -8.74 -3.99
C LEU A 442 -4.81 -7.90 -4.88
N ARG A 443 -5.39 -7.07 -5.76
CA ARG A 443 -4.63 -6.19 -6.65
C ARG A 443 -5.22 -4.79 -6.80
N SER A 444 -4.34 -3.90 -7.24
CA SER A 444 -4.67 -2.66 -7.94
C SER A 444 -4.08 -2.79 -9.33
N VAL A 445 -4.88 -2.99 -10.36
CA VAL A 445 -4.40 -3.13 -11.74
C VAL A 445 -5.52 -2.89 -12.74
N ASP A 446 -5.19 -2.51 -13.97
CA ASP A 446 -6.15 -2.35 -15.07
C ASP A 446 -5.82 -3.23 -16.28
N ASP A 447 -6.78 -3.36 -17.20
CA ASP A 447 -6.64 -4.11 -18.45
C ASP A 447 -5.61 -3.53 -19.44
N ALA A 448 -5.05 -2.34 -19.19
CA ALA A 448 -3.86 -1.85 -19.90
C ALA A 448 -2.61 -2.65 -19.50
N SER A 449 -2.57 -3.17 -18.27
CA SER A 449 -1.43 -3.92 -17.73
C SER A 449 -1.60 -5.45 -17.78
N VAL A 450 -2.84 -5.96 -17.87
CA VAL A 450 -3.10 -7.41 -17.84
C VAL A 450 -3.94 -7.91 -19.03
N VAL A 451 -3.81 -9.19 -19.36
CA VAL A 451 -4.77 -9.90 -20.22
C VAL A 451 -5.81 -10.64 -19.37
N GLY A 452 -6.97 -10.93 -19.96
CA GLY A 452 -7.98 -11.82 -19.36
C GLY A 452 -9.09 -11.13 -18.57
N PHE A 453 -9.10 -9.79 -18.48
CA PHE A 453 -10.26 -9.06 -18.00
C PHE A 453 -11.40 -9.12 -19.03
N PRO A 454 -12.66 -9.34 -18.59
CA PRO A 454 -13.82 -9.30 -19.46
C PRO A 454 -14.02 -7.87 -20.00
N THR A 455 -14.42 -7.77 -21.27
CA THR A 455 -14.71 -6.47 -21.91
C THR A 455 -16.14 -6.00 -21.69
N ASP A 456 -17.05 -6.91 -21.32
CA ASP A 456 -18.43 -6.56 -21.02
C ASP A 456 -18.60 -6.14 -19.53
N PRO A 457 -19.31 -5.04 -19.24
CA PRO A 457 -19.45 -4.54 -17.87
C PRO A 457 -20.10 -5.51 -16.88
N ALA A 458 -20.98 -6.42 -17.36
CA ALA A 458 -21.66 -7.38 -16.50
C ALA A 458 -20.70 -8.48 -16.03
N GLY A 459 -19.89 -9.02 -16.94
CA GLY A 459 -18.80 -9.95 -16.65
C GLY A 459 -17.74 -9.33 -15.74
N ALA A 460 -17.39 -8.06 -15.98
CA ALA A 460 -16.46 -7.32 -15.13
C ALA A 460 -16.99 -7.21 -13.68
N ALA A 461 -18.23 -6.74 -13.51
CA ALA A 461 -18.85 -6.63 -12.21
C ALA A 461 -19.01 -7.98 -11.49
N ALA A 462 -19.29 -9.06 -12.22
CA ALA A 462 -19.37 -10.42 -11.66
C ALA A 462 -18.02 -10.93 -11.12
N MET A 463 -16.91 -10.36 -11.58
CA MET A 463 -15.54 -10.61 -11.08
C MET A 463 -15.06 -9.54 -10.09
N GLY A 464 -15.93 -8.63 -9.63
CA GLY A 464 -15.55 -7.54 -8.73
C GLY A 464 -14.70 -6.44 -9.37
N LEU A 465 -14.66 -6.39 -10.70
CA LEU A 465 -13.98 -5.36 -11.47
C LEU A 465 -14.92 -4.17 -11.72
N THR A 466 -14.36 -2.97 -11.73
CA THR A 466 -15.09 -1.73 -12.02
C THR A 466 -14.69 -1.16 -13.37
N SER A 467 -15.56 -0.35 -13.98
CA SER A 467 -15.21 0.36 -15.22
C SER A 467 -14.70 1.76 -14.92
N GLY A 468 -13.59 2.12 -15.53
CA GLY A 468 -13.09 3.48 -15.66
C GLY A 468 -13.47 4.11 -17.00
N LYS A 469 -12.68 5.09 -17.44
CA LYS A 469 -12.78 5.68 -18.79
C LYS A 469 -12.03 4.74 -19.75
N ASP A 470 -12.76 3.85 -20.41
CA ASP A 470 -12.25 2.83 -21.35
C ASP A 470 -11.30 1.76 -20.76
N LEU A 471 -11.29 1.62 -19.43
CA LEU A 471 -10.50 0.61 -18.72
C LEU A 471 -11.37 -0.25 -17.81
N THR A 472 -11.03 -1.53 -17.71
CA THR A 472 -11.51 -2.42 -16.66
C THR A 472 -10.48 -2.45 -15.54
N ILE A 473 -10.92 -2.15 -14.31
CA ILE A 473 -10.05 -1.89 -13.16
C ILE A 473 -10.34 -2.90 -12.05
N ASP A 474 -9.29 -3.50 -11.52
CA ASP A 474 -9.29 -4.25 -10.27
C ASP A 474 -8.87 -3.31 -9.12
N GLN A 475 -9.77 -3.10 -8.17
CA GLN A 475 -9.55 -2.31 -6.93
C GLN A 475 -9.76 -3.20 -5.69
N SER A 476 -9.48 -4.50 -5.82
CA SER A 476 -9.69 -5.47 -4.75
C SER A 476 -8.83 -5.19 -3.50
N ILE A 477 -7.68 -4.52 -3.63
CA ILE A 477 -6.89 -4.07 -2.46
C ILE A 477 -7.69 -3.07 -1.62
N GLN A 478 -8.17 -1.98 -2.22
CA GLN A 478 -8.97 -0.98 -1.49
C GLN A 478 -10.20 -1.64 -0.84
N THR A 479 -10.86 -2.52 -1.59
CA THR A 479 -12.03 -3.25 -1.09
C THR A 479 -11.67 -4.14 0.10
N GLY A 480 -10.57 -4.89 0.03
CA GLY A 480 -10.09 -5.74 1.12
C GLY A 480 -9.75 -4.94 2.39
N TYR A 481 -9.09 -3.78 2.24
CA TYR A 481 -8.86 -2.88 3.38
C TYR A 481 -10.17 -2.42 4.01
N VAL A 482 -11.10 -1.90 3.21
CA VAL A 482 -12.39 -1.38 3.69
C VAL A 482 -13.21 -2.48 4.39
N GLU A 483 -13.31 -3.68 3.80
CA GLU A 483 -14.07 -4.78 4.39
C GLU A 483 -13.43 -5.31 5.69
N ALA A 484 -12.10 -5.37 5.77
CA ALA A 484 -11.38 -5.75 6.99
C ALA A 484 -11.60 -4.72 8.11
N ILE A 485 -11.54 -3.42 7.81
CA ILE A 485 -11.84 -2.34 8.77
C ILE A 485 -13.29 -2.46 9.26
N ARG A 486 -14.24 -2.69 8.35
CA ARG A 486 -15.66 -2.82 8.67
C ARG A 486 -15.95 -4.02 9.59
N ARG A 487 -15.21 -5.11 9.42
CA ARG A 487 -15.32 -6.33 10.25
C ARG A 487 -14.64 -6.20 11.62
N ALA A 488 -13.64 -5.32 11.76
CA ALA A 488 -12.85 -5.17 12.97
C ALA A 488 -13.72 -4.92 14.23
N ARG A 489 -13.35 -5.61 15.32
CA ARG A 489 -14.08 -5.68 16.60
C ARG A 489 -13.32 -5.05 17.76
N ARG A 490 -12.00 -5.21 17.78
CA ARG A 490 -11.14 -4.90 18.93
C ARG A 490 -10.11 -3.86 18.56
N PHE A 491 -9.27 -4.12 17.56
CA PHE A 491 -8.23 -3.18 17.20
C PHE A 491 -7.74 -3.34 15.76
N ILE A 492 -7.10 -2.29 15.27
CA ILE A 492 -6.39 -2.26 13.99
C ILE A 492 -4.97 -1.76 14.24
N TYR A 493 -3.98 -2.49 13.73
CA TYR A 493 -2.57 -2.08 13.70
C TYR A 493 -2.12 -1.93 12.26
N ILE A 494 -1.57 -0.77 11.89
CA ILE A 494 -1.15 -0.43 10.53
C ILE A 494 0.30 0.03 10.57
N GLU A 495 1.11 -0.49 9.64
CA GLU A 495 2.41 0.10 9.28
C GLU A 495 2.35 0.43 7.79
N ASN A 496 2.47 1.71 7.44
CA ASN A 496 2.38 2.12 6.04
C ASN A 496 3.27 3.31 5.70
N GLN A 497 3.97 3.24 4.56
CA GLN A 497 4.80 4.33 4.03
C GLN A 497 4.01 5.64 3.83
N TYR A 498 2.75 5.54 3.41
CA TYR A 498 1.87 6.69 3.26
C TYR A 498 0.58 6.45 4.03
N PHE A 499 -0.01 7.53 4.53
CA PHE A 499 -1.31 7.51 5.16
C PHE A 499 -2.07 8.79 4.81
N LEU A 500 -2.78 8.76 3.69
CA LEU A 500 -3.56 9.89 3.17
C LEU A 500 -4.76 9.42 2.33
N GLY A 501 -5.91 10.06 2.53
CA GLY A 501 -7.17 9.61 1.93
C GLY A 501 -8.41 10.29 2.50
N GLY A 502 -9.55 10.06 1.86
CA GLY A 502 -10.83 10.62 2.27
C GLY A 502 -10.96 12.12 2.00
N CYS A 503 -10.35 12.64 0.93
CA CYS A 503 -10.26 14.10 0.72
C CYS A 503 -11.61 14.82 0.66
N ALA A 504 -12.67 14.14 0.24
CA ALA A 504 -14.03 14.69 0.25
C ALA A 504 -14.50 15.15 1.65
N SER A 505 -13.88 14.64 2.71
CA SER A 505 -14.15 14.97 4.12
C SER A 505 -13.09 15.88 4.76
N TRP A 506 -12.03 16.27 4.04
CA TRP A 506 -11.01 17.20 4.56
C TRP A 506 -11.59 18.62 4.76
N ALA A 507 -10.97 19.42 5.61
CA ALA A 507 -11.37 20.81 5.81
C ALA A 507 -11.17 21.68 4.56
N GLU A 508 -10.13 21.39 3.78
CA GLU A 508 -9.71 22.07 2.56
C GLU A 508 -9.20 21.07 1.52
N ASP A 509 -8.98 21.51 0.27
CA ASP A 509 -8.47 20.68 -0.83
C ASP A 509 -9.31 19.40 -1.10
N ARG A 510 -10.63 19.52 -0.98
CA ARG A 510 -11.59 18.40 -1.13
C ARG A 510 -11.67 17.83 -2.54
N ASP A 511 -11.15 18.56 -3.52
CA ASP A 511 -11.10 18.21 -4.94
C ASP A 511 -9.74 17.64 -5.39
N SER A 512 -8.83 17.36 -4.45
CA SER A 512 -7.49 16.79 -4.71
C SER A 512 -7.49 15.43 -5.42
N GLY A 513 -8.63 14.74 -5.42
CA GLY A 513 -8.79 13.42 -6.05
C GLY A 513 -8.28 12.24 -5.23
N CYS A 514 -7.91 12.45 -3.96
CA CYS A 514 -7.51 11.42 -3.00
C CYS A 514 -8.74 10.75 -2.34
N LEU A 515 -9.53 10.03 -3.12
CA LEU A 515 -10.85 9.52 -2.78
C LEU A 515 -10.87 8.16 -2.06
N ASN A 516 -9.72 7.51 -1.90
CA ASN A 516 -9.61 6.24 -1.19
C ASN A 516 -10.21 6.33 0.21
N LEU A 517 -10.89 5.26 0.61
CA LEU A 517 -11.77 5.28 1.79
C LEU A 517 -11.10 4.85 3.08
N VAL A 518 -9.85 4.37 3.03
CA VAL A 518 -9.22 3.69 4.17
C VAL A 518 -9.18 4.58 5.42
N PRO A 519 -8.67 5.83 5.37
CA PRO A 519 -8.61 6.66 6.58
C PRO A 519 -9.99 7.04 7.14
N VAL A 520 -10.96 7.33 6.28
CA VAL A 520 -12.31 7.72 6.72
C VAL A 520 -13.08 6.54 7.30
N GLU A 521 -12.95 5.32 6.74
CA GLU A 521 -13.55 4.10 7.29
C GLU A 521 -12.98 3.76 8.67
N ILE A 522 -11.68 3.97 8.89
CA ILE A 522 -11.07 3.81 10.22
C ILE A 522 -11.70 4.78 11.22
N ALA A 523 -11.78 6.07 10.88
CA ALA A 523 -12.35 7.08 11.77
C ALA A 523 -13.84 6.82 12.06
N LEU A 524 -14.61 6.40 11.04
CA LEU A 524 -16.01 6.03 11.21
C LEU A 524 -16.18 4.76 12.05
N LYS A 525 -15.31 3.75 11.90
CA LYS A 525 -15.30 2.57 12.77
C LYS A 525 -15.05 2.97 14.22
N VAL A 526 -14.03 3.78 14.50
CA VAL A 526 -13.75 4.28 15.85
C VAL A 526 -14.96 5.05 16.40
N ALA A 527 -15.52 5.98 15.62
CA ALA A 527 -16.69 6.75 16.01
C ALA A 527 -17.90 5.88 16.36
N ALA A 528 -18.17 4.84 15.56
CA ALA A 528 -19.26 3.90 15.82
C ALA A 528 -19.05 3.13 17.13
N LYS A 529 -17.82 2.66 17.40
CA LYS A 529 -17.48 1.94 18.66
C LYS A 529 -17.62 2.84 19.88
N ILE A 530 -17.20 4.11 19.78
CA ILE A 530 -17.38 5.12 20.82
C ILE A 530 -18.86 5.34 21.14
N ARG A 531 -19.70 5.57 20.12
CA ARG A 531 -21.14 5.78 20.30
C ARG A 531 -21.85 4.57 20.91
N ARG A 532 -21.33 3.36 20.69
CA ARG A 532 -21.82 2.11 21.29
C ARG A 532 -21.25 1.82 22.69
N GLY A 533 -20.31 2.63 23.18
CA GLY A 533 -19.63 2.40 24.46
C GLY A 533 -18.70 1.18 24.43
N GLU A 534 -18.25 0.75 23.26
CA GLU A 534 -17.42 -0.44 23.07
C GLU A 534 -15.94 -0.04 22.96
N ARG A 535 -15.04 -0.82 23.58
CA ARG A 535 -13.60 -0.60 23.46
C ARG A 535 -13.13 -0.92 22.04
N PHE A 536 -12.34 -0.01 21.49
CA PHE A 536 -11.67 -0.18 20.21
C PHE A 536 -10.41 0.68 20.17
N ALA A 537 -9.34 0.22 19.51
CA ALA A 537 -8.12 1.00 19.37
C ALA A 537 -7.51 0.87 17.97
N VAL A 538 -6.91 1.94 17.50
CA VAL A 538 -6.20 1.99 16.22
C VAL A 538 -4.80 2.56 16.45
N TYR A 539 -3.83 1.87 15.89
CA TYR A 539 -2.41 2.20 15.94
C TYR A 539 -1.90 2.31 14.51
N VAL A 540 -1.40 3.48 14.13
CA VAL A 540 -0.86 3.75 12.79
C VAL A 540 0.60 4.13 12.92
N VAL A 541 1.49 3.39 12.28
CA VAL A 541 2.92 3.68 12.18
C VAL A 541 3.23 4.09 10.75
N THR A 542 3.75 5.29 10.56
CA THR A 542 4.20 5.82 9.27
C THR A 542 5.68 6.22 9.36
N PRO A 543 6.40 6.46 8.26
CA PRO A 543 7.69 7.09 8.37
C PRO A 543 7.52 8.50 8.95
N MET A 544 8.55 9.04 9.60
CA MET A 544 8.49 10.41 10.14
C MET A 544 8.22 11.43 9.01
N TRP A 545 8.79 11.16 7.83
CA TRP A 545 8.42 11.78 6.56
C TRP A 545 8.70 10.78 5.41
N PRO A 546 8.04 10.89 4.25
CA PRO A 546 8.34 10.05 3.09
C PRO A 546 9.77 10.27 2.56
N GLU A 547 10.41 9.22 2.04
CA GLU A 547 11.82 9.23 1.59
C GLU A 547 12.09 10.37 0.61
N GLY A 548 13.13 11.15 0.91
CA GLY A 548 13.56 12.29 0.11
C GLY A 548 13.90 13.50 0.99
N GLU A 549 14.42 14.57 0.39
CA GLU A 549 14.72 15.78 1.14
C GLU A 549 13.44 16.31 1.82
N PRO A 550 13.36 16.38 3.15
CA PRO A 550 12.09 16.60 3.85
C PRO A 550 11.50 18.00 3.61
N ALA A 551 12.34 18.97 3.27
CA ALA A 551 11.94 20.33 2.94
C ALA A 551 11.56 20.53 1.45
N SER A 552 11.75 19.51 0.60
CA SER A 552 11.41 19.57 -0.82
C SER A 552 9.89 19.70 -1.04
N ASP A 553 9.53 20.20 -2.22
CA ASP A 553 8.13 20.54 -2.54
C ASP A 553 7.22 19.29 -2.59
N SER A 554 7.71 18.17 -3.14
CA SER A 554 6.97 16.91 -3.20
C SER A 554 6.70 16.33 -1.80
N ILE A 555 7.74 16.26 -0.96
CA ILE A 555 7.62 15.71 0.39
C ILE A 555 6.71 16.60 1.25
N GLN A 556 6.85 17.92 1.14
CA GLN A 556 5.99 18.85 1.87
C GLN A 556 4.52 18.79 1.44
N ALA A 557 4.24 18.54 0.16
CA ALA A 557 2.87 18.31 -0.32
C ALA A 557 2.28 17.02 0.27
N ILE A 558 3.04 15.94 0.29
CA ILE A 558 2.59 14.66 0.85
C ILE A 558 2.34 14.77 2.36
N VAL A 559 3.26 15.40 3.10
CA VAL A 559 3.11 15.63 4.54
C VAL A 559 1.85 16.47 4.82
N ARG A 560 1.51 17.43 3.96
CA ARG A 560 0.25 18.18 4.07
C ARG A 560 -0.99 17.29 3.87
N TRP A 561 -0.98 16.38 2.91
CA TRP A 561 -2.10 15.45 2.70
C TRP A 561 -2.29 14.51 3.90
N ASN A 562 -1.19 14.03 4.47
CA ASN A 562 -1.24 13.30 5.74
C ASN A 562 -1.84 14.17 6.86
N ARG A 563 -1.40 15.42 7.00
CA ARG A 563 -1.92 16.37 8.00
C ARG A 563 -3.44 16.54 7.91
N LEU A 564 -3.96 16.81 6.71
CA LEU A 564 -5.40 16.98 6.47
C LEU A 564 -6.20 15.69 6.75
N THR A 565 -5.61 14.54 6.43
CA THR A 565 -6.20 13.24 6.73
C THR A 565 -6.29 13.02 8.25
N VAL A 566 -5.22 13.26 8.98
CA VAL A 566 -5.18 13.11 10.44
C VAL A 566 -6.16 14.06 11.14
N GLU A 567 -6.24 15.31 10.69
CA GLU A 567 -7.21 16.29 11.21
C GLU A 567 -8.66 15.86 10.98
N MET A 568 -8.97 15.37 9.77
CA MET A 568 -10.29 14.82 9.47
C MET A 568 -10.63 13.67 10.42
N MET A 569 -9.69 12.73 10.63
CA MET A 569 -9.95 11.57 11.49
C MET A 569 -10.18 11.97 12.94
N TYR A 570 -9.33 12.81 13.53
CA TYR A 570 -9.52 13.28 14.89
C TYR A 570 -10.78 14.12 15.06
N GLY A 571 -11.16 14.92 14.05
CA GLY A 571 -12.44 15.63 14.04
C GLY A 571 -13.65 14.69 14.11
N ILE A 572 -13.65 13.60 13.33
CA ILE A 572 -14.72 12.57 13.38
C ILE A 572 -14.75 11.86 14.73
N VAL A 573 -13.59 11.49 15.27
CA VAL A 573 -13.48 10.82 16.58
C VAL A 573 -13.95 11.74 17.71
N MET A 574 -13.54 13.00 17.70
CA MET A 574 -13.94 13.98 18.71
C MET A 574 -15.45 14.22 18.67
N GLN A 575 -16.04 14.35 17.49
CA GLN A 575 -17.50 14.47 17.37
C GLN A 575 -18.22 13.27 18.00
N ALA A 576 -17.70 12.04 17.83
CA ALA A 576 -18.28 10.87 18.46
C ALA A 576 -18.12 10.86 20.00
N ILE A 577 -17.00 11.35 20.53
CA ILE A 577 -16.80 11.53 21.98
C ILE A 577 -17.83 12.51 22.54
N ASP A 578 -18.07 13.62 21.84
CA ASP A 578 -19.07 14.61 22.21
C ASP A 578 -20.49 14.05 22.15
N ASP A 579 -20.85 13.37 21.05
CA ASP A 579 -22.15 12.71 20.86
C ASP A 579 -22.44 11.69 21.97
N ALA A 580 -21.41 11.01 22.46
CA ALA A 580 -21.51 10.02 23.53
C ALA A 580 -21.48 10.64 24.95
N GLY A 581 -21.34 11.96 25.09
CA GLY A 581 -21.26 12.64 26.38
C GLY A 581 -19.96 12.38 27.15
N LEU A 582 -18.88 12.00 26.46
CA LEU A 582 -17.59 11.62 27.04
C LEU A 582 -16.57 12.76 27.08
N ARG A 583 -16.95 13.98 26.71
CA ARG A 583 -16.07 15.16 26.78
C ARG A 583 -15.48 15.32 28.18
N GLY A 584 -14.16 15.54 28.25
CA GLY A 584 -13.40 15.63 29.50
C GLY A 584 -13.19 14.30 30.25
N HIS A 585 -13.79 13.20 29.78
CA HIS A 585 -13.67 11.87 30.38
C HIS A 585 -12.89 10.89 29.48
N ALA A 586 -12.88 11.12 28.17
CA ALA A 586 -12.14 10.35 27.19
C ALA A 586 -11.29 11.27 26.31
N HIS A 587 -10.09 10.82 25.96
CA HIS A 587 -9.20 11.51 25.04
C HIS A 587 -9.28 10.86 23.64
N PRO A 588 -9.21 11.60 22.51
CA PRO A 588 -9.18 10.98 21.18
C PRO A 588 -8.08 9.91 21.02
N CYS A 589 -6.89 10.17 21.57
CA CYS A 589 -5.78 9.21 21.65
C CYS A 589 -5.99 8.03 22.62
N ASP A 590 -7.13 7.89 23.30
CA ASP A 590 -7.52 6.61 23.91
C ASP A 590 -8.04 5.61 22.85
N TYR A 591 -8.27 6.06 21.61
CA TYR A 591 -8.84 5.26 20.51
C TYR A 591 -8.03 5.28 19.21
N LEU A 592 -7.45 6.42 18.83
CA LEU A 592 -6.71 6.58 17.57
C LEU A 592 -5.32 7.16 17.83
N ASN A 593 -4.27 6.49 17.36
CA ASN A 593 -2.88 6.85 17.66
C ASN A 593 -2.00 6.77 16.41
N PHE A 594 -1.14 7.78 16.24
CA PHE A 594 -0.16 7.87 15.17
C PHE A 594 1.26 7.87 15.72
N PHE A 595 2.12 7.06 15.13
CA PHE A 595 3.50 6.85 15.51
C PHE A 595 4.40 6.92 14.28
N CYS A 596 5.69 7.11 14.51
CA CYS A 596 6.74 6.86 13.53
C CYS A 596 7.90 6.10 14.17
N LEU A 597 8.89 5.71 13.39
CA LEU A 597 10.08 5.04 13.90
C LEU A 597 11.31 5.94 13.83
N GLY A 598 12.21 5.80 14.80
CA GLY A 598 13.49 6.49 14.83
C GLY A 598 14.53 5.72 15.63
N ASN A 599 15.79 6.00 15.36
CA ASN A 599 16.89 5.45 16.12
C ASN A 599 17.86 6.54 16.56
N ARG A 600 18.65 6.24 17.59
CA ARG A 600 19.73 7.07 18.09
C ARG A 600 20.81 6.19 18.65
N GLU A 601 22.07 6.45 18.29
CA GLU A 601 23.19 5.59 18.67
C GLU A 601 24.31 6.38 19.34
N ALA A 602 24.67 5.99 20.55
CA ALA A 602 25.93 6.38 21.16
C ALA A 602 27.09 5.84 20.32
N ARG A 603 28.11 6.68 20.15
CA ARG A 603 29.32 6.29 19.42
C ARG A 603 30.05 5.18 20.18
N ARG A 604 30.41 4.10 19.49
CA ARG A 604 31.17 2.98 20.07
C ARG A 604 32.66 3.01 19.70
N PRO A 605 33.56 2.47 20.54
CA PRO A 605 34.95 2.24 20.13
C PRO A 605 35.01 1.34 18.88
N GLY A 606 35.82 1.70 17.90
CA GLY A 606 35.94 0.96 16.64
C GLY A 606 34.84 1.23 15.61
N GLU A 607 33.87 2.12 15.90
CA GLU A 607 32.90 2.58 14.89
C GLU A 607 33.62 3.26 13.71
N TYR A 608 33.12 3.01 12.50
CA TYR A 608 33.60 3.60 11.26
C TYR A 608 33.82 5.11 11.38
N VAL A 609 35.00 5.57 10.96
CA VAL A 609 35.33 7.00 10.94
C VAL A 609 35.38 7.47 9.49
N PRO A 610 34.44 8.34 9.06
CA PRO A 610 34.41 8.79 7.68
C PRO A 610 35.61 9.70 7.37
N PRO A 611 36.16 9.63 6.15
CA PRO A 611 37.28 10.47 5.73
C PRO A 611 36.92 11.95 5.55
N ALA A 612 35.62 12.27 5.40
CA ALA A 612 35.10 13.63 5.28
C ALA A 612 33.93 13.84 6.25
N LYS A 613 33.51 15.10 6.42
CA LYS A 613 32.34 15.46 7.22
C LYS A 613 31.32 16.21 6.35
N PRO A 614 30.02 16.09 6.63
CA PRO A 614 28.99 16.90 5.98
C PRO A 614 29.25 18.40 6.20
N GLU A 615 28.74 19.21 5.27
CA GLU A 615 28.82 20.67 5.37
C GLU A 615 28.10 21.18 6.63
N LYS A 616 28.79 22.02 7.42
CA LYS A 616 28.26 22.52 8.69
C LYS A 616 26.98 23.32 8.48
N GLY A 617 25.96 23.04 9.28
CA GLY A 617 24.67 23.74 9.22
C GLY A 617 23.67 23.13 8.23
N THR A 618 24.01 22.07 7.53
CA THR A 618 23.06 21.23 6.78
C THR A 618 22.30 20.29 7.72
N ASP A 619 21.18 19.74 7.23
CA ASP A 619 20.39 18.71 7.91
C ASP A 619 21.24 17.46 8.17
N TYR A 620 22.07 17.07 7.19
CA TYR A 620 23.00 15.96 7.31
C TYR A 620 24.00 16.15 8.46
N TRP A 621 24.61 17.35 8.55
CA TRP A 621 25.52 17.67 9.65
C TRP A 621 24.84 17.62 11.00
N ARG A 622 23.60 18.13 11.11
CA ARG A 622 22.84 18.09 12.36
C ARG A 622 22.49 16.66 12.76
N ALA A 623 21.96 15.84 11.85
CA ALA A 623 21.65 14.43 12.09
C ALA A 623 22.89 13.61 12.48
N GLN A 624 24.03 13.87 11.82
CA GLN A 624 25.30 13.22 12.17
C GLN A 624 25.79 13.64 13.57
N ALA A 625 25.61 14.90 13.96
CA ALA A 625 26.03 15.43 15.26
C ALA A 625 25.10 14.99 16.40
N SER A 626 23.79 15.02 16.18
CA SER A 626 22.73 14.60 17.13
C SER A 626 22.64 13.07 17.26
N ARG A 627 23.22 12.36 16.28
CA ARG A 627 23.36 10.90 16.23
C ARG A 627 22.06 10.13 16.13
N ARG A 628 21.07 10.78 15.51
CA ARG A 628 19.73 10.25 15.34
C ARG A 628 19.26 10.43 13.90
N SER A 629 18.33 9.59 13.49
CA SER A 629 17.63 9.66 12.22
C SER A 629 16.34 8.85 12.34
N PRO A 630 15.30 9.17 11.54
CA PRO A 630 14.17 8.26 11.40
C PRO A 630 14.64 6.89 10.88
N ILE A 631 13.89 5.86 11.27
CA ILE A 631 13.87 4.58 10.59
C ILE A 631 12.75 4.69 9.56
N TYR A 632 13.06 4.38 8.30
CA TYR A 632 12.09 4.51 7.24
C TYR A 632 11.11 3.35 7.26
N VAL A 633 9.85 3.64 7.58
CA VAL A 633 8.75 2.67 7.52
C VAL A 633 8.32 2.55 6.07
N HIS A 634 8.83 1.54 5.38
CA HIS A 634 8.41 1.17 4.03
C HIS A 634 7.38 0.04 4.02
N ALA A 635 7.01 -0.51 5.19
CA ALA A 635 5.96 -1.51 5.31
C ALA A 635 4.64 -1.09 4.62
N LYS A 636 3.85 -2.09 4.22
CA LYS A 636 2.43 -1.95 3.84
C LYS A 636 1.63 -3.08 4.47
N LEU A 637 1.39 -2.93 5.77
CA LEU A 637 0.80 -3.91 6.66
C LEU A 637 -0.51 -3.39 7.26
N MET A 638 -1.49 -4.27 7.39
CA MET A 638 -2.59 -4.10 8.35
C MET A 638 -2.89 -5.40 9.07
N ILE A 639 -2.97 -5.35 10.39
CA ILE A 639 -3.40 -6.46 11.27
C ILE A 639 -4.71 -6.05 11.92
N VAL A 640 -5.70 -6.94 11.87
CA VAL A 640 -7.02 -6.76 12.46
C VAL A 640 -7.28 -7.85 13.49
N ASP A 641 -7.56 -7.42 14.72
CA ASP A 641 -7.98 -8.27 15.83
C ASP A 641 -7.07 -9.47 16.15
N ASP A 642 -5.77 -9.39 15.81
CA ASP A 642 -4.79 -10.49 15.92
C ASP A 642 -5.17 -11.76 15.10
N GLU A 643 -6.19 -11.71 14.24
CA GLU A 643 -6.71 -12.87 13.50
C GLU A 643 -6.60 -12.76 11.98
N TYR A 644 -6.54 -11.54 11.43
CA TYR A 644 -6.45 -11.28 10.00
C TYR A 644 -5.30 -10.32 9.69
N VAL A 645 -4.61 -10.55 8.58
CA VAL A 645 -3.47 -9.74 8.14
C VAL A 645 -3.51 -9.45 6.65
N ILE A 646 -3.21 -8.21 6.27
CA ILE A 646 -2.93 -7.79 4.89
C ILE A 646 -1.45 -7.41 4.77
N VAL A 647 -0.73 -8.02 3.82
CA VAL A 647 0.66 -7.68 3.45
C VAL A 647 0.74 -7.52 1.94
N GLY A 648 1.42 -6.47 1.47
CA GLY A 648 1.60 -6.25 0.03
C GLY A 648 2.49 -5.08 -0.30
N SER A 649 2.33 -4.54 -1.51
CA SER A 649 3.06 -3.38 -2.02
C SER A 649 2.27 -2.06 -1.92
N ALA A 650 0.96 -2.14 -1.69
CA ALA A 650 0.04 -1.00 -1.79
C ALA A 650 0.10 -0.07 -0.57
N ASN A 651 0.45 1.18 -0.83
CA ASN A 651 0.42 2.23 0.17
C ASN A 651 -1.02 2.69 0.48
N LEU A 652 -1.24 3.32 1.63
CA LEU A 652 -2.52 3.99 1.93
C LEU A 652 -2.52 5.40 1.35
N ASN A 653 -2.56 5.45 0.03
CA ASN A 653 -2.69 6.64 -0.80
C ASN A 653 -3.52 6.30 -2.05
N GLU A 654 -3.89 7.32 -2.82
CA GLU A 654 -4.67 7.15 -4.03
C GLU A 654 -3.88 6.46 -5.13
N ARG A 655 -2.58 6.76 -5.26
CA ARG A 655 -1.67 6.09 -6.21
C ARG A 655 -1.75 4.57 -6.14
N SER A 656 -1.80 3.99 -4.95
CA SER A 656 -1.84 2.55 -4.76
C SER A 656 -3.26 1.98 -4.72
N LEU A 657 -4.26 2.74 -4.26
CA LEU A 657 -5.63 2.21 -4.01
C LEU A 657 -6.63 2.46 -5.15
N ALA A 658 -6.34 3.37 -6.08
CA ALA A 658 -7.23 3.69 -7.19
C ALA A 658 -7.34 2.60 -8.27
N GLY A 659 -6.46 1.59 -8.28
CA GLY A 659 -6.50 0.50 -9.27
C GLY A 659 -5.93 0.84 -10.65
N ASN A 660 -6.13 2.07 -11.13
CA ASN A 660 -5.70 2.54 -12.45
C ASN A 660 -4.50 3.51 -12.42
N ARG A 661 -3.85 3.68 -11.27
CA ARG A 661 -2.63 4.47 -11.09
C ARG A 661 -1.42 3.55 -11.10
N ASP A 662 -0.78 3.30 -9.96
CA ASP A 662 0.27 2.29 -9.86
C ASP A 662 -0.34 0.89 -9.83
N SER A 663 0.35 -0.09 -10.41
CA SER A 663 -0.06 -1.48 -10.25
C SER A 663 0.48 -2.03 -8.93
N GLU A 664 -0.38 -2.62 -8.10
CA GLU A 664 -0.04 -3.17 -6.79
C GLU A 664 -0.51 -4.61 -6.61
N ILE A 665 0.04 -5.30 -5.63
CA ILE A 665 -0.40 -6.64 -5.21
C ILE A 665 -0.34 -6.75 -3.69
N ALA A 666 -1.30 -7.45 -3.10
CA ALA A 666 -1.32 -7.80 -1.69
C ALA A 666 -1.95 -9.17 -1.49
N GLN A 667 -1.82 -9.72 -0.30
CA GLN A 667 -2.63 -10.82 0.18
C GLN A 667 -3.38 -10.38 1.43
N GLY A 668 -4.58 -10.90 1.61
CA GLY A 668 -5.29 -10.90 2.88
C GLY A 668 -5.46 -12.34 3.37
N SER A 669 -5.10 -12.62 4.62
CA SER A 669 -5.11 -13.99 5.14
C SER A 669 -5.39 -14.10 6.62
N TYR A 670 -5.84 -15.29 7.02
CA TYR A 670 -6.12 -15.67 8.40
C TYR A 670 -5.92 -17.18 8.56
N GLN A 671 -5.82 -17.61 9.82
CA GLN A 671 -5.76 -19.02 10.17
C GLN A 671 -7.13 -19.47 10.72
N PRO A 672 -7.88 -20.33 10.01
CA PRO A 672 -9.21 -20.77 10.45
C PRO A 672 -9.26 -21.36 11.87
N ALA A 673 -8.16 -21.97 12.33
CA ALA A 673 -8.03 -22.56 13.66
C ALA A 673 -7.73 -21.52 14.77
N HIS A 674 -7.37 -20.29 14.43
CA HIS A 674 -6.89 -19.26 15.36
C HIS A 674 -7.69 -17.96 15.23
N LEU A 675 -9.02 -18.07 15.29
CA LEU A 675 -9.93 -16.93 15.25
C LEU A 675 -10.41 -16.52 16.66
N ASN A 676 -10.85 -15.28 16.81
CA ASN A 676 -11.48 -14.83 18.04
C ASN A 676 -12.84 -15.53 18.24
N GLY A 677 -12.96 -16.29 19.33
CA GLY A 677 -14.14 -17.11 19.61
C GLY A 677 -15.38 -16.29 20.04
N PRO A 678 -16.60 -16.79 19.81
CA PRO A 678 -17.83 -16.16 20.30
C PRO A 678 -17.89 -16.03 21.84
N GLY A 679 -17.19 -16.93 22.56
CA GLY A 679 -17.11 -16.96 24.02
C GLY A 679 -15.96 -16.14 24.63
N GLY A 680 -15.33 -15.24 23.87
CA GLY A 680 -14.25 -14.37 24.37
C GLY A 680 -12.83 -14.93 24.22
N GLY A 681 -12.66 -16.10 23.59
CA GLY A 681 -11.34 -16.62 23.21
C GLY A 681 -10.63 -15.65 22.25
N ARG A 682 -9.31 -15.51 22.42
CA ARG A 682 -8.48 -14.61 21.61
C ARG A 682 -7.64 -15.39 20.61
N ALA A 683 -7.48 -14.81 19.43
CA ALA A 683 -6.52 -15.31 18.45
C ALA A 683 -5.09 -15.25 19.03
N ARG A 684 -4.40 -16.39 19.03
CA ARG A 684 -2.98 -16.54 19.44
C ARG A 684 -2.20 -17.38 18.43
N GLY A 685 -2.60 -17.29 17.17
CA GLY A 685 -1.89 -17.86 16.03
C GLY A 685 -0.69 -17.02 15.58
N LEU A 686 -0.21 -17.27 14.37
CA LEU A 686 0.93 -16.60 13.77
C LEU A 686 0.70 -15.10 13.52
N VAL A 687 -0.53 -14.66 13.26
CA VAL A 687 -0.86 -13.22 13.13
C VAL A 687 -0.56 -12.48 14.45
N HIS A 688 -1.03 -13.02 15.58
CA HIS A 688 -0.69 -12.54 16.92
C HIS A 688 0.82 -12.56 17.17
N GLY A 689 1.48 -13.67 16.84
CA GLY A 689 2.92 -13.83 17.01
C GLY A 689 3.72 -12.76 16.27
N PHE A 690 3.36 -12.50 15.01
CA PHE A 690 3.97 -11.48 14.18
C PHE A 690 3.77 -10.07 14.76
N ARG A 691 2.54 -9.73 15.18
CA ARG A 691 2.23 -8.43 15.78
C ARG A 691 2.99 -8.18 17.09
N MET A 692 3.11 -9.20 17.95
CA MET A 692 3.93 -9.11 19.17
C MET A 692 5.43 -8.96 18.84
N SER A 693 5.92 -9.63 17.80
CA SER A 693 7.32 -9.53 17.34
C SER A 693 7.66 -8.13 16.82
N LEU A 694 6.75 -7.49 16.08
CA LEU A 694 6.88 -6.10 15.65
C LEU A 694 6.88 -5.15 16.86
N TRP A 695 5.96 -5.33 17.80
CA TRP A 695 5.92 -4.50 19.02
C TRP A 695 7.17 -4.69 19.89
N HIS A 696 7.77 -5.88 19.89
CA HIS A 696 9.02 -6.16 20.58
C HIS A 696 10.20 -5.36 20.00
N GLU A 697 10.35 -5.37 18.67
CA GLU A 697 11.31 -4.51 17.95
C GLU A 697 11.04 -3.03 18.26
N HIS A 698 9.78 -2.60 18.15
CA HIS A 698 9.45 -1.18 18.22
C HIS A 698 9.57 -0.60 19.62
N PHE A 699 9.19 -1.30 20.69
CA PHE A 699 9.22 -0.68 22.01
C PHE A 699 9.18 -1.64 23.22
N MET A 700 8.67 -2.88 23.11
CA MET A 700 8.46 -3.69 24.32
C MET A 700 9.77 -4.01 25.04
N SER A 701 10.86 -4.23 24.30
CA SER A 701 12.21 -4.42 24.84
C SER A 701 12.68 -3.25 25.72
N HIS A 702 12.13 -2.05 25.51
CA HIS A 702 12.42 -0.84 26.28
C HIS A 702 11.60 -0.69 27.57
N THR A 703 10.40 -1.28 27.64
CA THR A 703 9.38 -0.87 28.63
C THR A 703 9.70 -1.15 30.10
N GLY A 704 10.77 -1.91 30.39
CA GLY A 704 11.15 -2.30 31.74
C GLY A 704 10.05 -3.11 32.45
N ALA A 705 10.38 -3.75 33.57
CA ALA A 705 9.47 -4.66 34.29
C ALA A 705 8.20 -3.99 34.90
N GLY A 706 7.87 -2.73 34.56
CA GLY A 706 6.78 -1.94 35.14
C GLY A 706 5.44 -2.04 34.42
N ALA A 707 5.44 -2.28 33.10
CA ALA A 707 4.26 -2.72 32.36
C ALA A 707 4.40 -4.23 32.19
N GLY A 708 3.59 -5.03 32.87
CA GLY A 708 3.62 -6.47 32.66
C GLY A 708 3.37 -6.76 31.18
N GLU A 709 4.22 -7.55 30.53
CA GLU A 709 4.12 -7.89 29.09
C GLU A 709 2.71 -8.35 28.68
N GLY A 710 1.93 -8.86 29.63
CA GLY A 710 0.52 -9.21 29.48
C GLY A 710 -0.39 -8.06 29.02
N VAL A 711 -0.05 -6.80 29.26
CA VAL A 711 -0.88 -5.65 28.83
C VAL A 711 -1.00 -5.57 27.30
N PHE A 712 0.07 -5.94 26.59
CA PHE A 712 0.13 -5.89 25.12
C PHE A 712 -0.62 -7.06 24.46
N LEU A 713 -1.13 -8.00 25.25
CA LEU A 713 -2.00 -9.08 24.78
C LEU A 713 -3.44 -8.62 24.53
N GLU A 714 -3.77 -7.39 24.95
CA GLU A 714 -5.08 -6.75 24.81
C GLU A 714 -4.98 -5.36 24.15
N PRO A 715 -4.68 -5.28 22.84
CA PRO A 715 -4.41 -4.01 22.19
C PRO A 715 -5.58 -3.02 22.20
N GLU A 716 -6.82 -3.48 22.37
CA GLU A 716 -8.01 -2.63 22.47
C GLU A 716 -8.19 -1.95 23.85
N SER A 717 -7.47 -2.44 24.87
CA SER A 717 -7.63 -1.98 26.24
C SER A 717 -7.07 -0.57 26.44
N ALA A 718 -7.69 0.21 27.33
CA ALA A 718 -7.18 1.53 27.69
C ALA A 718 -5.77 1.46 28.28
N GLU A 719 -5.50 0.38 29.03
CA GLU A 719 -4.21 0.15 29.67
C GLU A 719 -3.12 -0.05 28.63
N CYS A 720 -3.36 -0.88 27.61
CA CYS A 720 -2.45 -1.09 26.50
C CYS A 720 -2.20 0.21 25.72
N VAL A 721 -3.26 0.91 25.29
CA VAL A 721 -3.12 2.17 24.54
C VAL A 721 -2.24 3.16 25.30
N ARG A 722 -2.48 3.33 26.60
CA ARG A 722 -1.71 4.25 27.45
C ARG A 722 -0.29 3.75 27.69
N ALA A 723 -0.07 2.45 27.79
CA ALA A 723 1.27 1.87 27.92
C ALA A 723 2.11 2.10 26.66
N VAL A 724 1.55 1.86 25.47
CA VAL A 724 2.21 2.12 24.19
C VAL A 724 2.55 3.60 24.04
N ARG A 725 1.59 4.50 24.34
CA ARG A 725 1.82 5.95 24.30
C ARG A 725 2.94 6.40 25.24
N ARG A 726 2.92 5.95 26.50
CA ARG A 726 3.99 6.27 27.46
C ARG A 726 5.36 5.77 27.00
N ALA A 727 5.42 4.58 26.40
CA ALA A 727 6.66 4.05 25.84
C ALA A 727 7.16 4.95 24.70
N ALA A 728 6.27 5.33 23.78
CA ALA A 728 6.61 6.22 22.68
C ALA A 728 7.04 7.62 23.15
N GLU A 729 6.35 8.21 24.12
CA GLU A 729 6.69 9.51 24.72
C GLU A 729 8.07 9.47 25.40
N ALA A 730 8.38 8.41 26.16
CA ALA A 730 9.69 8.24 26.78
C ALA A 730 10.81 8.09 25.73
N LEU A 731 10.54 7.35 24.64
CA LEU A 731 11.46 7.20 23.52
C LEU A 731 11.64 8.53 22.76
N TRP A 732 10.59 9.34 22.60
CA TRP A 732 10.69 10.69 22.04
C TRP A 732 11.57 11.61 22.85
N ASP A 733 11.42 11.61 24.18
CA ASP A 733 12.25 12.41 25.07
C ASP A 733 13.73 11.99 24.96
N ALA A 734 14.01 10.68 24.89
CA ALA A 734 15.36 10.15 24.67
C ALA A 734 15.90 10.46 23.26
N TYR A 735 15.05 10.45 22.24
CA TYR A 735 15.38 10.80 20.87
C TYR A 735 15.70 12.30 20.73
N THR A 736 14.97 13.16 21.44
CA THR A 736 15.04 14.62 21.28
C THR A 736 16.04 15.33 22.20
N ARG A 737 16.33 14.79 23.38
CA ARG A 737 17.20 15.42 24.40
C ARG A 737 18.65 15.66 23.95
N ASP A 738 19.34 16.56 24.63
CA ASP A 738 20.73 16.91 24.29
C ASP A 738 21.71 15.75 24.48
N ARG A 739 21.50 14.91 25.50
CA ARG A 739 22.36 13.76 25.78
C ARG A 739 22.18 12.68 24.70
N VAL A 740 23.27 12.33 24.02
CA VAL A 740 23.32 11.22 23.06
C VAL A 740 23.49 9.89 23.80
N GLU A 741 22.63 8.93 23.50
CA GLU A 741 22.65 7.56 24.01
C GLU A 741 21.99 6.60 23.01
N ASP A 742 22.16 5.31 23.23
CA ASP A 742 21.43 4.28 22.48
C ASP A 742 19.95 4.35 22.83
N LEU A 743 19.09 4.39 21.81
CA LEU A 743 17.65 4.29 22.01
C LEU A 743 17.27 2.83 22.31
N GLY A 744 16.53 2.59 23.39
CA GLY A 744 16.19 1.22 23.80
C GLY A 744 15.00 0.59 23.07
N GLY A 745 14.43 1.30 22.10
CA GLY A 745 13.34 0.93 21.20
C GLY A 745 13.25 1.97 20.09
N HIS A 746 12.27 1.86 19.20
CA HIS A 746 12.18 2.65 17.97
C HIS A 746 10.88 3.44 17.82
N LEU A 747 9.82 3.09 18.56
CA LEU A 747 8.50 3.72 18.44
C LEU A 747 8.53 5.14 19.01
N LEU A 748 8.22 6.10 18.17
CA LEU A 748 8.08 7.51 18.51
C LEU A 748 6.63 7.93 18.26
N PRO A 749 6.05 8.87 19.04
CA PRO A 749 4.86 9.56 18.60
C PRO A 749 5.15 10.18 17.23
N PHE A 750 4.20 10.12 16.32
CA PHE A 750 4.27 10.97 15.14
C PHE A 750 4.36 12.43 15.66
N PRO A 751 5.17 13.33 15.06
CA PRO A 751 5.54 14.62 15.66
C PRO A 751 4.42 15.67 15.70
N ILE A 752 3.21 15.24 16.03
CA ILE A 752 2.01 16.01 16.31
C ILE A 752 1.58 15.76 17.76
N SER A 753 0.88 16.74 18.33
CA SER A 753 0.11 16.59 19.56
C SER A 753 -1.37 16.72 19.26
N VAL A 754 -2.21 16.12 20.09
CA VAL A 754 -3.67 16.17 19.96
C VAL A 754 -4.24 16.61 21.29
N SER A 755 -5.04 17.67 21.28
CA SER A 755 -5.70 18.18 22.48
C SER A 755 -6.88 17.30 22.90
N GLU A 756 -7.40 17.54 24.10
CA GLU A 756 -8.65 16.91 24.58
C GLU A 756 -9.88 17.28 23.71
N PHE A 757 -9.76 18.31 22.87
CA PHE A 757 -10.78 18.76 21.92
C PHE A 757 -10.53 18.25 20.48
N GLY A 758 -9.58 17.33 20.29
CA GLY A 758 -9.26 16.77 18.97
C GLY A 758 -8.50 17.72 18.05
N GLU A 759 -8.03 18.86 18.56
CA GLU A 759 -7.21 19.79 17.78
C GLU A 759 -5.80 19.22 17.65
N VAL A 760 -5.29 19.18 16.43
CA VAL A 760 -3.95 18.67 16.15
C VAL A 760 -2.98 19.85 16.05
N ALA A 761 -1.85 19.77 16.74
CA ALA A 761 -0.77 20.76 16.73
C ALA A 761 0.59 20.08 16.49
N ASP A 762 1.64 20.86 16.27
CA ASP A 762 2.99 20.32 16.10
C ASP A 762 3.57 19.97 17.48
N LEU A 763 4.26 18.84 17.60
CA LEU A 763 4.89 18.43 18.85
C LEU A 763 6.18 19.20 19.12
N THR A 764 6.91 19.57 18.06
CA THR A 764 8.16 20.33 18.16
C THR A 764 7.90 21.82 18.33
N ALA A 765 8.69 22.47 19.18
CA ALA A 765 8.49 23.88 19.52
C ALA A 765 8.71 24.84 18.33
N ASP A 766 9.54 24.45 17.36
CA ASP A 766 9.82 25.21 16.14
C ASP A 766 8.95 24.79 14.95
N GLY A 767 8.05 23.82 15.13
CA GLY A 767 7.16 23.27 14.10
C GLY A 767 7.89 22.50 13.00
N CYS A 768 9.17 22.16 13.17
CA CYS A 768 9.98 21.43 12.20
C CYS A 768 10.32 20.02 12.67
N PHE A 769 10.61 19.11 11.75
CA PHE A 769 11.14 17.80 12.12
C PHE A 769 12.54 17.95 12.76
N PRO A 770 12.88 17.13 13.77
CA PRO A 770 14.19 17.20 14.43
C PRO A 770 15.35 17.20 13.43
N ASP A 771 16.31 18.09 13.64
CA ASP A 771 17.51 18.29 12.80
C ASP A 771 17.25 18.84 11.39
N THR A 772 16.02 19.19 11.04
CA THR A 772 15.66 19.74 9.71
C THR A 772 15.20 21.21 9.80
N ARG A 773 14.88 21.80 8.64
CA ARG A 773 14.04 23.01 8.53
C ARG A 773 12.70 22.72 7.86
N ALA A 774 12.31 21.44 7.83
CA ALA A 774 11.12 20.97 7.15
C ALA A 774 9.92 21.04 8.10
N PRO A 775 8.87 21.82 7.75
CA PRO A 775 7.67 21.91 8.57
C PRO A 775 6.97 20.54 8.73
N VAL A 776 6.53 20.24 9.96
CA VAL A 776 5.75 19.02 10.27
C VAL A 776 4.33 19.10 9.69
N LYS A 777 3.76 20.31 9.55
CA LYS A 777 2.44 20.51 8.93
C LYS A 777 2.41 20.25 7.42
N GLY A 778 3.58 20.16 6.79
CA GLY A 778 3.69 20.18 5.33
C GLY A 778 3.33 21.53 4.72
N ARG A 779 3.40 21.61 3.39
CA ARG A 779 3.03 22.80 2.62
C ARG A 779 2.36 22.39 1.31
N LYS A 780 1.40 23.21 0.87
CA LYS A 780 0.80 23.02 -0.46
C LYS A 780 1.88 23.30 -1.51
N SER A 781 2.04 22.38 -2.45
CA SER A 781 2.93 22.61 -3.58
C SER A 781 2.39 23.72 -4.48
N ALA A 782 3.29 24.56 -4.99
CA ALA A 782 2.96 25.59 -5.98
C ALA A 782 3.02 25.06 -7.42
N THR A 783 3.65 23.91 -7.65
CA THR A 783 4.03 23.42 -8.98
C THR A 783 3.57 22.00 -9.29
N LEU A 784 3.37 21.15 -8.28
CA LEU A 784 3.01 19.75 -8.46
C LEU A 784 1.49 19.57 -8.35
N PRO A 785 0.83 18.98 -9.36
CA PRO A 785 -0.58 18.65 -9.26
C PRO A 785 -0.81 17.54 -8.22
N ALA A 786 -1.98 17.57 -7.57
CA ALA A 786 -2.34 16.63 -6.51
C ALA A 786 -2.27 15.17 -6.96
N ILE A 787 -2.57 14.86 -8.23
CA ILE A 787 -2.52 13.49 -8.77
C ILE A 787 -1.15 12.81 -8.62
N LEU A 788 -0.06 13.58 -8.46
CA LEU A 788 1.30 13.04 -8.30
C LEU A 788 1.67 12.78 -6.86
N THR A 789 1.07 13.53 -5.96
CA THR A 789 1.40 13.55 -4.52
C THR A 789 0.31 12.89 -3.67
N THR A 790 -0.77 12.41 -4.29
CA THR A 790 -1.90 11.72 -3.65
C THR A 790 -1.93 10.24 -3.95
#